data_AF-A0A3C1BG93-F1
#
_entry.id   AF-A0A3C1BG93-F1
#
_cell.length_a   1.000
_cell.length_b   1.000
_cell.length_c   1.000
_cell.angle_alpha   90.00
_cell.angle_beta   90.00
_cell.angle_gamma   90.00
#
_symmetry.space_group_name_H-M   'P 1'
#
loop_
_entity.id
_entity.type
_entity.pdbx_description
1 polymer ?
#
loop_
_entity_poly.entity_id
_entity_poly.type
_entity_poly.pdbx_seq_one_letter_code
_entity_poly.pdbx_strand_id
1 'polypeptide(L)'
;MDHNLGASLDGKGLDGGSLMSLYITSAVNTSGTVTIADGSFAAIPFTVAANQVTIVTIPPAAYLPLPGQFKKGIHITSLKPVAIYAHIYAKGVSGATLLLPVSTLGTDYFSINYIQKSNAAPKDPAYSAFVIVATEDNTTVKVIPAAPLIDGHAANAAFTLQLQRGQVYQGLSATDLTGSKITAINTATGGCTRTAFFAGSSRMEIGCTPDSVTSDNLFQQVYPTATWGKNYITVPLLSRNYDVFRIVLSNPATTTDPNVKLNGMLVPLSSFNNGFYEFASQSTNTITADQPVQVVQYAVSEANTINCSIYYNDVGDPEMIFLNPLEQTVSHVTLYSTGNYLIIKSFINVLIKTSAVSTFTLDGVPYTNFTVVRNNPLYSYAQIPVQSGPQNVQVTSGSQGTHTISAGDGFNAIAYGFGSHESYGYAAGTNLQNLNENITLANTTNSTVTQTNGCVGVTYNLELTLPYQTSNIVWNLGNNTRYTDSNPTPVATTTKGTQILYLYQYNKPVTYTAAGDYTVVDTVFNPTEGACGNNDVVEFDFNISAPPTAGFMAAGSCLGDSTIFTDKTKTNGSFIKTWLWDFGDNTTSALQNPKHLYTNPGNYKVKLSVANVNGCGTDTTIMVYIDHKPVASFITSVPDCIGRSITFTDQSTSVDGKIVKWIWNFGDGKTDTLTNNQPFNHTYANTGTDTVKLTVILDTGCSSAVVEKAITVSPIPVVDFALPAVCLNDTYAQFTNQSSIADSSEPTFNYLWNFGDPNATAANPNTSTEQNPKHKYSQADNYNVTLTVTSEYGCSQSKTQPFTVNGDTPVAAFSIENSSNLCSMDDVFFDDRSTVNFGSITKIVWYFDYNNKPTDTVVFYKDSLPASRKYRHNYGLFNSPLTKSYTVRMDVYSGITCTNTTQQNITIYANPLVTLSSVGPLCQNSPPVQIVENKNGFTGTGVFAGTGVSSTGLFTPSIVGTFTLNYAFTAQNGCSYSTTEQVTVNPVPTVSIVPDLVLLEGGQVTIPAKASGDSLTYQWTPSIGLDNDNILNPVASPSKNTTYKLIATNPQGCLAAAEVNVSVLKYPLVPNAFTPNGDGINDTWDIKYLDSYPNNTVDIFNRVGEKVFTSIGYPIPWDGTYKGSPLPSGTYYYIINPKNGRKIISGSVTIIR
;
A
#
# COMPACT_ATOMS: atom_id res chain seq x y z
N MET A 1 -27.73 -6.02 37.16
CA MET A 1 -26.95 -6.76 38.18
C MET A 1 -25.60 -6.06 38.18
N ASP A 2 -25.23 -5.31 39.22
CA ASP A 2 -23.87 -4.79 39.32
C ASP A 2 -23.57 -4.40 40.76
N HIS A 3 -23.06 -5.38 41.49
CA HIS A 3 -22.42 -5.10 42.73
C HIS A 3 -20.95 -5.48 42.58
N ASN A 4 -20.13 -4.48 42.30
CA ASN A 4 -18.68 -4.59 42.21
C ASN A 4 -18.25 -5.75 41.32
N LEU A 5 -18.41 -5.57 40.01
CA LEU A 5 -17.36 -5.97 39.06
C LEU A 5 -16.01 -5.72 39.74
N GLY A 6 -15.09 -6.68 39.71
CA GLY A 6 -13.74 -6.54 40.27
C GLY A 6 -12.86 -5.49 39.56
N ALA A 7 -13.43 -4.32 39.25
CA ALA A 7 -12.84 -3.15 38.60
C ALA A 7 -13.15 -1.85 39.39
N SER A 8 -13.51 -1.91 40.67
CA SER A 8 -13.36 -0.76 41.60
C SER A 8 -13.15 -1.23 43.03
N LEU A 9 -12.01 -0.86 43.59
CA LEU A 9 -11.62 -1.06 44.99
C LEU A 9 -12.43 -0.19 45.98
N ASP A 10 -13.47 0.53 45.54
CA ASP A 10 -13.98 1.66 46.31
C ASP A 10 -15.37 2.18 45.94
N GLY A 11 -16.02 1.75 44.86
CA GLY A 11 -17.32 2.31 44.44
C GLY A 11 -17.26 3.83 44.19
N LYS A 12 -16.07 4.40 43.98
CA LYS A 12 -15.83 5.85 43.84
C LYS A 12 -15.45 6.32 42.44
N GLY A 13 -15.46 5.44 41.44
CA GLY A 13 -15.36 5.85 40.03
C GLY A 13 -14.04 6.54 39.63
N LEU A 14 -12.92 6.23 40.29
CA LEU A 14 -11.60 6.77 39.92
C LEU A 14 -10.92 5.98 38.77
N ASP A 15 -11.46 4.82 38.38
CA ASP A 15 -10.91 3.92 37.34
C ASP A 15 -11.71 3.91 36.01
N GLY A 16 -12.70 4.80 35.85
CA GLY A 16 -13.48 4.93 34.60
C GLY A 16 -14.83 4.21 34.53
N GLY A 17 -15.16 3.35 35.50
CA GLY A 17 -16.49 2.76 35.70
C GLY A 17 -16.90 1.66 34.70
N SER A 18 -17.79 0.76 35.13
CA SER A 18 -18.41 -0.23 34.23
C SER A 18 -19.39 0.41 33.25
N LEU A 19 -19.48 -0.12 32.05
CA LEU A 19 -20.40 0.31 31.00
C LEU A 19 -21.29 -0.85 30.56
N MET A 20 -22.54 -0.52 30.21
CA MET A 20 -23.48 -1.44 29.62
C MET A 20 -23.95 -0.85 28.28
N SER A 21 -23.74 -1.58 27.19
CA SER A 21 -24.28 -1.22 25.88
C SER A 21 -25.44 -2.13 25.50
N LEU A 22 -26.51 -1.53 24.99
CA LEU A 22 -27.59 -2.24 24.29
C LEU A 22 -27.35 -2.14 22.79
N TYR A 23 -27.27 -3.29 22.13
CA TYR A 23 -27.20 -3.45 20.69
C TYR A 23 -28.61 -3.77 20.18
N ILE A 24 -29.29 -2.77 19.62
CA ILE A 24 -30.69 -2.87 19.19
C ILE A 24 -30.72 -3.04 17.67
N THR A 25 -31.31 -4.14 17.18
CA THR A 25 -31.42 -4.45 15.75
C THR A 25 -32.88 -4.65 15.35
N SER A 26 -33.19 -4.46 14.06
CA SER A 26 -34.52 -4.75 13.51
C SER A 26 -34.44 -5.06 12.02
N ALA A 27 -35.32 -5.93 11.54
CA ALA A 27 -35.47 -6.22 10.11
C ALA A 27 -36.09 -5.03 9.33
N VAL A 28 -36.70 -4.07 10.04
CA VAL A 28 -37.37 -2.90 9.45
C VAL A 28 -36.92 -1.61 10.13
N ASN A 29 -37.15 -0.47 9.47
CA ASN A 29 -36.95 0.81 10.12
C ASN A 29 -37.92 0.96 11.30
N THR A 30 -37.39 1.29 12.48
CA THR A 30 -38.19 1.46 13.70
C THR A 30 -37.55 2.47 14.64
N SER A 31 -38.29 2.91 15.64
CA SER A 31 -37.81 3.80 16.69
C SER A 31 -38.39 3.39 18.03
N GLY A 32 -37.76 3.87 19.11
CA GLY A 32 -38.16 3.53 20.46
C GLY A 32 -37.49 4.40 21.52
N THR A 33 -37.67 4.00 22.78
CA THR A 33 -37.09 4.68 23.94
C THR A 33 -36.59 3.68 24.97
N VAL A 34 -35.47 4.01 25.62
CA VAL A 34 -34.95 3.32 26.81
C VAL A 34 -35.15 4.22 28.02
N THR A 35 -35.69 3.66 29.11
CA THR A 35 -36.00 4.39 30.36
C THR A 35 -35.56 3.58 31.58
N ILE A 36 -35.27 4.27 32.70
CA ILE A 36 -34.96 3.65 33.99
C ILE A 36 -36.11 3.98 34.96
N ALA A 37 -36.59 2.98 35.70
CA ALA A 37 -37.81 3.07 36.50
C ALA A 37 -37.82 4.13 37.62
N ASP A 38 -36.66 4.53 38.15
CA ASP A 38 -36.56 5.60 39.15
C ASP A 38 -36.54 7.01 38.55
N GLY A 39 -36.52 7.14 37.22
CA GLY A 39 -36.44 8.44 36.54
C GLY A 39 -35.11 9.15 36.72
N SER A 40 -34.05 8.45 37.14
CA SER A 40 -32.72 9.03 37.35
C SER A 40 -32.09 9.62 36.07
N PHE A 41 -32.63 9.29 34.88
CA PHE A 41 -32.20 9.82 33.59
C PHE A 41 -33.38 10.10 32.67
N ALA A 42 -33.19 11.05 31.75
CA ALA A 42 -34.11 11.29 30.66
C ALA A 42 -34.23 10.05 29.77
N ALA A 43 -35.42 9.81 29.22
CA ALA A 43 -35.64 8.74 28.25
C ALA A 43 -34.66 8.88 27.08
N ILE A 44 -33.96 7.80 26.73
CA ILE A 44 -33.00 7.79 25.63
C ILE A 44 -33.73 7.32 24.37
N PRO A 45 -34.05 8.22 23.41
CA PRO A 45 -34.65 7.79 22.16
C PRO A 45 -33.65 7.05 21.29
N PHE A 46 -34.11 6.09 20.51
CA PHE A 46 -33.31 5.40 19.51
C PHE A 46 -34.08 5.21 18.21
N THR A 47 -33.35 5.14 17.10
CA THR A 47 -33.87 4.84 15.76
C THR A 47 -33.02 3.76 15.14
N VAL A 48 -33.63 2.66 14.71
CA VAL A 48 -32.95 1.53 14.09
C VAL A 48 -33.32 1.52 12.61
N ALA A 49 -32.30 1.55 11.74
CA ALA A 49 -32.49 1.28 10.32
C ALA A 49 -32.59 -0.24 10.08
N ALA A 50 -33.35 -0.63 9.07
CA ALA A 50 -33.51 -2.03 8.69
C ALA A 50 -32.15 -2.74 8.50
N ASN A 51 -31.98 -3.89 9.14
CA ASN A 51 -30.78 -4.72 9.14
C ASN A 51 -29.52 -3.99 9.62
N GLN A 52 -29.66 -2.98 10.47
CA GLN A 52 -28.57 -2.26 11.11
C GLN A 52 -28.70 -2.34 12.64
N VAL A 53 -27.60 -2.08 13.34
CA VAL A 53 -27.58 -1.94 14.79
C VAL A 53 -27.66 -0.48 15.20
N THR A 54 -28.32 -0.22 16.32
CA THR A 54 -28.21 1.03 17.08
C THR A 54 -27.70 0.73 18.47
N ILE A 55 -26.64 1.43 18.87
CA ILE A 55 -26.00 1.24 20.16
C ILE A 55 -26.52 2.29 21.15
N VAL A 56 -27.03 1.83 22.29
CA VAL A 56 -27.46 2.69 23.40
C VAL A 56 -26.67 2.32 24.65
N THR A 57 -25.82 3.23 25.13
CA THR A 57 -25.13 3.04 26.42
C THR A 57 -26.04 3.40 27.59
N ILE A 58 -26.12 2.49 28.56
CA ILE A 58 -26.84 2.68 29.81
C ILE A 58 -25.93 3.39 30.82
N PRO A 59 -26.42 4.43 31.50
CA PRO A 59 -25.62 5.17 32.47
C PRO A 59 -25.31 4.33 33.72
N PRO A 60 -24.10 4.48 34.33
CA PRO A 60 -23.72 3.72 35.52
C PRO A 60 -24.65 3.88 36.73
N ALA A 61 -25.42 4.96 36.81
CA ALA A 61 -26.39 5.11 37.89
C ALA A 61 -27.62 4.18 37.76
N ALA A 62 -27.75 3.39 36.69
CA ALA A 62 -28.74 2.32 36.57
C ALA A 62 -28.33 1.02 37.31
N TYR A 63 -27.10 0.94 37.79
CA TYR A 63 -26.49 -0.28 38.32
C TYR A 63 -26.98 -0.62 39.75
N LEU A 64 -26.84 -1.91 40.14
CA LEU A 64 -27.46 -2.46 41.37
C LEU A 64 -26.43 -2.74 42.46
N PRO A 65 -26.18 -1.79 43.38
CA PRO A 65 -24.95 -1.78 44.15
C PRO A 65 -24.98 -2.63 45.42
N LEU A 66 -26.05 -3.38 45.75
CA LEU A 66 -26.25 -4.20 46.97
C LEU A 66 -27.22 -5.36 46.69
N PRO A 67 -27.17 -6.51 47.40
CA PRO A 67 -28.30 -7.45 47.39
C PRO A 67 -29.55 -6.78 47.97
N GLY A 68 -30.73 -7.13 47.46
CA GLY A 68 -32.01 -6.57 47.90
C GLY A 68 -32.84 -5.94 46.79
N GLN A 69 -33.81 -5.09 47.16
CA GLN A 69 -34.84 -4.54 46.28
C GLN A 69 -34.57 -3.08 45.89
N PHE A 70 -34.69 -2.75 44.59
CA PHE A 70 -34.45 -1.41 44.04
C PHE A 70 -35.49 -1.02 42.98
N LYS A 71 -35.59 0.27 42.63
CA LYS A 71 -36.44 0.76 41.52
C LYS A 71 -35.60 1.11 40.29
N LYS A 72 -34.82 0.14 39.79
CA LYS A 72 -33.79 0.36 38.75
C LYS A 72 -34.05 -0.43 37.46
N GLY A 73 -35.26 -0.96 37.28
CA GLY A 73 -35.60 -1.71 36.07
C GLY A 73 -35.43 -0.86 34.81
N ILE A 74 -34.77 -1.43 33.80
CA ILE A 74 -34.62 -0.83 32.48
C ILE A 74 -35.83 -1.24 31.64
N HIS A 75 -36.53 -0.25 31.09
CA HIS A 75 -37.71 -0.45 30.28
C HIS A 75 -37.48 0.08 28.86
N ILE A 76 -37.62 -0.81 27.89
CA ILE A 76 -37.35 -0.56 26.47
C ILE A 76 -38.66 -0.73 25.70
N THR A 77 -39.03 0.29 24.92
CA THR A 77 -40.24 0.27 24.07
C THR A 77 -39.87 0.60 22.65
N SER A 78 -40.38 -0.15 21.66
CA SER A 78 -40.18 0.10 20.23
C SER A 78 -41.52 0.10 19.48
N LEU A 79 -41.57 0.81 18.35
CA LEU A 79 -42.77 0.86 17.50
C LEU A 79 -42.98 -0.41 16.66
N LYS A 80 -41.90 -1.13 16.37
CA LYS A 80 -41.85 -2.40 15.64
C LYS A 80 -40.91 -3.38 16.35
N PRO A 81 -41.04 -4.70 16.10
CA PRO A 81 -40.19 -5.72 16.73
C PRO A 81 -38.69 -5.42 16.58
N VAL A 82 -37.94 -5.64 17.66
CA VAL A 82 -36.49 -5.48 17.75
C VAL A 82 -35.87 -6.70 18.43
N ALA A 83 -34.65 -7.06 18.04
CA ALA A 83 -33.79 -7.91 18.86
C ALA A 83 -32.80 -7.02 19.62
N ILE A 84 -32.53 -7.37 20.88
CA ILE A 84 -31.68 -6.54 21.74
C ILE A 84 -30.67 -7.44 22.44
N TYR A 85 -29.40 -7.07 22.33
CA TYR A 85 -28.32 -7.74 23.04
C TYR A 85 -27.70 -6.74 24.01
N ALA A 86 -27.49 -7.15 25.26
CA ALA A 86 -26.83 -6.33 26.27
C ALA A 86 -25.42 -6.85 26.49
N HIS A 87 -24.46 -5.94 26.62
CA HIS A 87 -23.06 -6.25 26.91
C HIS A 87 -22.59 -5.34 28.03
N ILE A 88 -22.22 -5.93 29.17
CA ILE A 88 -21.56 -5.25 30.27
C ILE A 88 -20.05 -5.41 30.10
N TYR A 89 -19.29 -4.35 30.32
CA TYR A 89 -17.83 -4.40 30.24
C TYR A 89 -17.16 -3.31 31.10
N ALA A 90 -16.00 -3.63 31.64
CA ALA A 90 -15.11 -2.77 32.42
C ALA A 90 -13.68 -3.30 32.27
N LYS A 91 -12.74 -2.83 33.12
CA LYS A 91 -11.33 -3.21 33.01
C LYS A 91 -11.05 -4.67 33.40
N GLY A 92 -10.91 -5.54 32.38
CA GLY A 92 -10.62 -6.96 32.56
C GLY A 92 -11.83 -7.78 33.00
N VAL A 93 -13.05 -7.30 32.67
CA VAL A 93 -14.32 -7.99 32.92
C VAL A 93 -15.38 -7.53 31.90
N SER A 94 -16.11 -8.48 31.33
CA SER A 94 -17.22 -8.36 30.41
C SER A 94 -18.33 -9.40 30.70
N GLY A 95 -19.27 -9.54 29.78
CA GLY A 95 -20.39 -10.48 29.87
C GLY A 95 -21.56 -9.97 29.03
N ALA A 96 -22.20 -10.86 28.27
CA ALA A 96 -23.25 -10.44 27.35
C ALA A 96 -24.47 -11.35 27.36
N THR A 97 -25.62 -10.82 26.97
CA THR A 97 -26.86 -11.59 26.93
C THR A 97 -27.82 -11.12 25.85
N LEU A 98 -28.67 -12.03 25.38
CA LEU A 98 -29.85 -11.72 24.58
C LEU A 98 -30.98 -11.29 25.53
N LEU A 99 -31.64 -10.15 25.23
CA LEU A 99 -32.82 -9.73 25.96
C LEU A 99 -34.10 -10.30 25.34
N LEU A 100 -34.92 -10.93 26.17
CA LEU A 100 -36.21 -11.51 25.77
C LEU A 100 -37.32 -10.45 25.76
N PRO A 101 -38.19 -10.42 24.75
CA PRO A 101 -39.35 -9.53 24.73
C PRO A 101 -40.36 -9.93 25.80
N VAL A 102 -41.22 -9.00 26.21
CA VAL A 102 -42.20 -9.22 27.29
C VAL A 102 -43.15 -10.39 26.99
N SER A 103 -43.52 -10.60 25.73
CA SER A 103 -44.37 -11.73 25.31
C SER A 103 -43.73 -13.11 25.49
N THR A 104 -42.40 -13.17 25.59
CA THR A 104 -41.63 -14.40 25.84
C THR A 104 -41.41 -14.66 27.33
N LEU A 105 -41.60 -13.66 28.19
CA LEU A 105 -41.41 -13.81 29.63
C LEU A 105 -42.48 -14.73 30.23
N GLY A 106 -42.09 -15.50 31.24
CA GLY A 106 -42.96 -16.44 31.93
C GLY A 106 -43.07 -16.15 33.42
N THR A 107 -43.60 -17.13 34.13
CA THR A 107 -43.83 -17.09 35.58
C THR A 107 -42.84 -17.93 36.37
N ASP A 108 -42.24 -18.95 35.74
CA ASP A 108 -41.41 -19.95 36.43
C ASP A 108 -40.01 -20.05 35.84
N TYR A 109 -39.02 -19.97 36.72
CA TYR A 109 -37.60 -19.98 36.38
C TYR A 109 -36.79 -20.82 37.36
N PHE A 110 -35.68 -21.36 36.86
CA PHE A 110 -34.58 -21.84 37.69
C PHE A 110 -33.35 -20.98 37.45
N SER A 111 -32.69 -20.56 38.53
CA SER A 111 -31.38 -19.94 38.44
C SER A 111 -30.38 -20.96 37.92
N ILE A 112 -29.57 -20.54 36.95
CA ILE A 112 -28.44 -21.32 36.43
C ILE A 112 -27.21 -20.43 36.54
N ASN A 113 -26.22 -20.90 37.28
CA ASN A 113 -25.05 -20.13 37.65
C ASN A 113 -23.80 -20.99 37.45
N TYR A 114 -22.69 -20.67 38.13
CA TYR A 114 -21.49 -21.47 38.14
C TYR A 114 -20.84 -21.48 39.53
N ILE A 115 -19.76 -22.25 39.69
CA ILE A 115 -18.99 -22.37 40.94
C ILE A 115 -18.21 -21.06 41.19
N GLN A 116 -18.24 -20.58 42.44
CA GLN A 116 -17.61 -19.31 42.82
C GLN A 116 -16.11 -19.47 43.11
N LYS A 117 -15.33 -19.53 42.04
CA LYS A 117 -13.87 -19.56 42.03
C LYS A 117 -13.37 -18.36 41.23
N SER A 118 -12.50 -17.52 41.78
CA SER A 118 -12.03 -16.29 41.15
C SER A 118 -10.52 -16.11 41.29
N ASN A 119 -9.89 -15.54 40.27
CA ASN A 119 -8.48 -15.16 40.29
C ASN A 119 -8.20 -13.87 41.10
N ALA A 120 -9.25 -13.20 41.61
CA ALA A 120 -9.15 -11.97 42.40
C ALA A 120 -9.16 -12.20 43.93
N ALA A 121 -9.28 -13.46 44.38
CA ALA A 121 -9.28 -13.81 45.81
C ALA A 121 -7.86 -13.69 46.42
N PRO A 122 -7.72 -13.19 47.67
CA PRO A 122 -8.78 -12.97 48.66
C PRO A 122 -9.33 -11.53 48.72
N LYS A 123 -8.99 -10.63 47.79
CA LYS A 123 -9.35 -9.19 47.89
C LYS A 123 -10.76 -8.87 47.39
N ASP A 124 -11.28 -9.59 46.39
CA ASP A 124 -12.64 -9.44 45.88
C ASP A 124 -13.39 -10.79 45.86
N PRO A 125 -14.48 -10.96 46.63
CA PRO A 125 -15.29 -12.18 46.59
C PRO A 125 -16.14 -12.26 45.30
N ALA A 126 -16.06 -13.39 44.60
CA ALA A 126 -17.00 -13.73 43.53
C ALA A 126 -18.31 -14.28 44.09
N TYR A 127 -19.42 -13.94 43.45
CA TYR A 127 -20.77 -14.25 43.91
C TYR A 127 -21.61 -14.89 42.82
N SER A 128 -22.39 -15.88 43.23
CA SER A 128 -23.51 -16.38 42.46
C SER A 128 -24.65 -15.40 42.59
N ALA A 129 -25.34 -15.09 41.50
CA ALA A 129 -26.35 -14.04 41.49
C ALA A 129 -27.57 -14.39 40.65
N PHE A 130 -28.74 -13.93 41.09
CA PHE A 130 -29.92 -13.81 40.24
C PHE A 130 -30.58 -12.45 40.41
N VAL A 131 -31.26 -11.98 39.38
CA VAL A 131 -32.01 -10.73 39.38
C VAL A 131 -33.40 -10.96 38.82
N ILE A 132 -34.40 -10.52 39.57
CA ILE A 132 -35.82 -10.54 39.20
C ILE A 132 -36.23 -9.10 38.88
N VAL A 133 -36.91 -8.88 37.76
CA VAL A 133 -37.43 -7.58 37.32
C VAL A 133 -38.93 -7.71 37.08
N ALA A 134 -39.74 -6.95 37.82
CA ALA A 134 -41.19 -6.93 37.64
C ALA A 134 -41.58 -6.07 36.43
N THR A 135 -42.34 -6.64 35.50
CA THR A 135 -42.87 -5.92 34.33
C THR A 135 -44.24 -5.30 34.58
N GLU A 136 -44.92 -5.70 35.66
CA GLU A 136 -46.28 -5.31 36.03
C GLU A 136 -46.34 -4.86 37.51
N ASP A 137 -47.33 -4.04 37.84
CA ASP A 137 -47.61 -3.65 39.21
C ASP A 137 -48.22 -4.81 40.01
N ASN A 138 -48.03 -4.80 41.34
CA ASN A 138 -48.51 -5.84 42.25
C ASN A 138 -48.05 -7.28 41.91
N THR A 139 -46.81 -7.40 41.46
CA THR A 139 -46.17 -8.69 41.17
C THR A 139 -45.68 -9.33 42.47
N THR A 140 -46.20 -10.51 42.81
CA THR A 140 -45.75 -11.32 43.94
C THR A 140 -44.80 -12.40 43.45
N VAL A 141 -43.59 -12.50 44.02
CA VAL A 141 -42.59 -13.50 43.59
C VAL A 141 -42.19 -14.40 44.76
N LYS A 142 -42.40 -15.71 44.62
CA LYS A 142 -41.91 -16.73 45.54
C LYS A 142 -40.52 -17.19 45.10
N VAL A 143 -39.57 -17.17 46.03
CA VAL A 143 -38.18 -17.57 45.80
C VAL A 143 -37.81 -18.70 46.76
N ILE A 144 -37.18 -19.75 46.24
CA ILE A 144 -36.57 -20.84 47.02
C ILE A 144 -35.10 -20.91 46.61
N PRO A 145 -34.17 -20.36 47.40
CA PRO A 145 -32.77 -20.30 47.03
C PRO A 145 -32.08 -21.65 47.27
N ALA A 146 -31.27 -22.13 46.33
CA ALA A 146 -30.54 -23.40 46.46
C ALA A 146 -29.38 -23.32 47.47
N ALA A 147 -28.92 -22.09 47.77
CA ALA A 147 -27.87 -21.77 48.72
C ALA A 147 -28.24 -20.55 49.57
N PRO A 148 -27.60 -20.32 50.74
CA PRO A 148 -27.91 -19.18 51.59
C PRO A 148 -27.59 -17.85 50.87
N LEU A 149 -28.53 -16.90 50.92
CA LEU A 149 -28.33 -15.56 50.38
C LEU A 149 -27.64 -14.65 51.39
N ILE A 150 -26.85 -13.70 50.89
CA ILE A 150 -26.09 -12.73 51.70
C ILE A 150 -26.99 -11.78 52.49
N ASP A 151 -28.23 -11.56 52.03
CA ASP A 151 -29.24 -10.74 52.71
C ASP A 151 -29.98 -11.50 53.84
N GLY A 152 -29.57 -12.74 54.14
CA GLY A 152 -30.01 -13.50 55.31
C GLY A 152 -31.05 -14.59 55.04
N HIS A 153 -31.47 -14.79 53.79
CA HIS A 153 -32.38 -15.89 53.45
C HIS A 153 -31.67 -17.25 53.41
N ALA A 154 -32.19 -18.24 54.14
CA ALA A 154 -31.59 -19.57 54.23
C ALA A 154 -31.82 -20.42 52.97
N ALA A 155 -30.86 -21.32 52.67
CA ALA A 155 -31.01 -22.31 51.60
C ALA A 155 -32.26 -23.17 51.80
N ASN A 156 -32.95 -23.48 50.70
CA ASN A 156 -34.17 -24.29 50.62
C ASN A 156 -35.38 -23.75 51.40
N ALA A 157 -35.29 -22.56 52.00
CA ALA A 157 -36.40 -21.91 52.68
C ALA A 157 -37.10 -20.92 51.72
N ALA A 158 -38.40 -21.12 51.49
CA ALA A 158 -39.17 -20.23 50.64
C ALA A 158 -39.38 -18.85 51.29
N PHE A 159 -39.22 -17.78 50.51
CA PHE A 159 -39.64 -16.42 50.89
C PHE A 159 -40.43 -15.77 49.75
N THR A 160 -41.09 -14.65 50.04
CA THR A 160 -41.95 -13.94 49.08
C THR A 160 -41.57 -12.48 48.98
N LEU A 161 -41.52 -11.96 47.76
CA LEU A 161 -41.25 -10.57 47.41
C LEU A 161 -42.52 -9.92 46.86
N GLN A 162 -42.72 -8.65 47.19
CA GLN A 162 -43.78 -7.82 46.61
C GLN A 162 -43.14 -6.72 45.78
N LEU A 163 -43.33 -6.78 44.46
CA LEU A 163 -42.66 -5.92 43.50
C LEU A 163 -43.71 -5.13 42.69
N GLN A 164 -43.38 -3.87 42.42
CA GLN A 164 -44.11 -3.00 41.49
C GLN A 164 -43.38 -2.93 40.14
N ARG A 165 -44.05 -2.45 39.08
CA ARG A 165 -43.44 -2.36 37.76
C ARG A 165 -42.13 -1.58 37.81
N GLY A 166 -41.09 -2.16 37.21
CA GLY A 166 -39.74 -1.58 37.18
C GLY A 166 -38.96 -1.69 38.49
N GLN A 167 -39.51 -2.35 39.51
CA GLN A 167 -38.71 -2.78 40.66
C GLN A 167 -37.95 -4.06 40.33
N VAL A 168 -36.79 -4.18 40.97
CA VAL A 168 -35.86 -5.28 40.80
C VAL A 168 -35.48 -5.85 42.17
N TYR A 169 -35.24 -7.14 42.25
CA TYR A 169 -34.63 -7.78 43.41
C TYR A 169 -33.38 -8.55 42.98
N GLN A 170 -32.27 -8.38 43.70
CA GLN A 170 -31.01 -9.08 43.47
C GLN A 170 -30.69 -10.00 44.65
N GLY A 171 -30.63 -11.31 44.38
CA GLY A 171 -30.13 -12.31 45.32
C GLY A 171 -28.67 -12.62 45.04
N LEU A 172 -27.84 -12.67 46.08
CA LEU A 172 -26.40 -12.99 45.99
C LEU A 172 -26.05 -14.12 46.96
N SER A 173 -25.14 -15.00 46.57
CA SER A 173 -24.62 -16.10 47.40
C SER A 173 -23.12 -16.30 47.15
N ALA A 174 -22.37 -16.71 48.19
CA ALA A 174 -20.98 -17.12 48.06
C ALA A 174 -20.81 -18.52 47.44
N THR A 175 -21.90 -19.26 47.25
CA THR A 175 -21.94 -20.60 46.65
C THR A 175 -22.90 -20.64 45.47
N ASP A 176 -22.73 -21.63 44.58
CA ASP A 176 -23.49 -21.78 43.35
C ASP A 176 -25.01 -21.84 43.61
N LEU A 177 -25.77 -20.90 43.03
CA LEU A 177 -27.23 -20.80 43.13
C LEU A 177 -27.99 -21.63 42.11
N THR A 178 -27.30 -22.43 41.28
CA THR A 178 -27.94 -23.30 40.30
C THR A 178 -29.00 -24.18 40.97
N GLY A 179 -30.23 -24.13 40.45
CA GLY A 179 -31.39 -24.84 41.01
C GLY A 179 -32.28 -23.99 41.92
N SER A 180 -31.93 -22.73 42.20
CA SER A 180 -32.84 -21.81 42.93
C SER A 180 -34.12 -21.61 42.12
N LYS A 181 -35.28 -21.80 42.74
CA LYS A 181 -36.59 -21.73 42.07
C LYS A 181 -37.26 -20.37 42.28
N ILE A 182 -37.72 -19.77 41.20
CA ILE A 182 -38.46 -18.51 41.20
C ILE A 182 -39.81 -18.74 40.53
N THR A 183 -40.89 -18.33 41.20
CA THR A 183 -42.26 -18.39 40.67
C THR A 183 -42.97 -17.05 40.92
N ALA A 184 -43.51 -16.41 39.88
CA ALA A 184 -44.20 -15.12 39.93
C ALA A 184 -45.72 -15.25 39.72
N ILE A 185 -46.52 -14.56 40.54
CA ILE A 185 -48.00 -14.57 40.53
C ILE A 185 -48.57 -13.15 40.76
N ASN A 186 -49.76 -12.83 40.22
CA ASN A 186 -50.51 -11.60 40.51
C ASN A 186 -51.53 -11.84 41.62
N THR A 187 -51.33 -11.27 42.80
CA THR A 187 -52.25 -11.49 43.94
C THR A 187 -53.48 -10.58 43.93
N ALA A 188 -53.52 -9.53 43.10
CA ALA A 188 -54.65 -8.59 43.03
C ALA A 188 -55.76 -9.04 42.07
N THR A 189 -55.41 -9.73 40.98
CA THR A 189 -56.36 -10.26 39.97
C THR A 189 -56.49 -11.76 40.02
N GLY A 190 -55.63 -12.43 40.78
CA GLY A 190 -55.50 -13.88 40.79
C GLY A 190 -54.77 -14.44 39.56
N GLY A 191 -54.39 -13.64 38.55
CA GLY A 191 -53.78 -14.11 37.30
C GLY A 191 -52.25 -14.25 37.30
N CYS A 192 -51.66 -14.76 36.22
CA CYS A 192 -50.20 -14.85 36.07
C CYS A 192 -49.57 -13.49 35.71
N THR A 193 -48.52 -13.08 36.43
CA THR A 193 -47.68 -11.90 36.08
C THR A 193 -46.38 -12.36 35.46
N ARG A 194 -46.00 -11.76 34.32
CA ARG A 194 -44.70 -12.01 33.69
C ARG A 194 -43.59 -11.29 34.45
N THR A 195 -42.39 -11.87 34.48
CA THR A 195 -41.19 -11.23 35.06
C THR A 195 -39.98 -11.46 34.18
N ALA A 196 -39.04 -10.51 34.13
CA ALA A 196 -37.74 -10.79 33.53
C ALA A 196 -36.79 -11.33 34.61
N PHE A 197 -36.07 -12.39 34.29
CA PHE A 197 -35.19 -13.08 35.22
C PHE A 197 -33.80 -13.24 34.61
N PHE A 198 -32.76 -12.86 35.36
CA PHE A 198 -31.36 -12.99 34.97
C PHE A 198 -30.61 -13.80 36.01
N ALA A 199 -29.63 -14.59 35.58
CA ALA A 199 -28.78 -15.38 36.48
C ALA A 199 -27.35 -15.43 35.94
N GLY A 200 -26.41 -15.76 36.85
CA GLY A 200 -25.01 -15.93 36.50
C GLY A 200 -24.08 -15.76 37.71
N SER A 201 -22.83 -15.40 37.45
CA SER A 201 -21.80 -15.30 38.48
C SER A 201 -20.96 -14.05 38.23
N SER A 202 -20.59 -13.32 39.29
CA SER A 202 -19.60 -12.25 39.15
C SER A 202 -18.19 -12.83 39.00
N ARG A 203 -17.34 -12.12 38.25
CA ARG A 203 -15.90 -12.35 38.00
C ARG A 203 -15.34 -13.68 38.54
N MET A 204 -15.43 -14.73 37.73
CA MET A 204 -15.01 -16.08 38.11
C MET A 204 -14.16 -16.75 37.00
N GLU A 205 -13.44 -17.81 37.35
CA GLU A 205 -12.64 -18.64 36.41
C GLU A 205 -13.29 -20.00 36.13
N ILE A 206 -13.24 -20.47 34.88
CA ILE A 206 -13.74 -21.80 34.47
C ILE A 206 -12.57 -22.61 33.95
N GLY A 207 -12.29 -23.75 34.56
CA GLY A 207 -11.18 -24.58 34.14
C GLY A 207 -10.72 -25.51 35.25
N CYS A 208 -9.87 -26.46 34.90
CA CYS A 208 -9.36 -27.43 35.85
C CYS A 208 -7.88 -27.24 36.21
N THR A 209 -7.20 -26.23 35.65
CA THR A 209 -5.89 -25.80 36.16
C THR A 209 -6.04 -24.97 37.44
N PRO A 210 -5.21 -25.19 38.46
CA PRO A 210 -5.01 -24.21 39.53
C PRO A 210 -4.41 -22.94 38.92
N ASP A 211 -4.86 -21.76 39.34
CA ASP A 211 -4.31 -20.45 38.91
C ASP A 211 -4.62 -20.06 37.45
N SER A 212 -5.89 -20.09 37.05
CA SER A 212 -6.28 -19.53 35.75
C SER A 212 -5.97 -18.03 35.70
N VAL A 213 -5.32 -17.61 34.63
CA VAL A 213 -4.83 -16.22 34.48
C VAL A 213 -5.95 -15.22 34.20
N THR A 214 -7.11 -15.67 33.74
CA THR A 214 -8.25 -14.81 33.41
C THR A 214 -9.59 -15.28 34.00
N SER A 215 -10.50 -14.33 34.18
CA SER A 215 -11.77 -14.51 34.89
C SER A 215 -12.78 -13.49 34.38
N ASP A 216 -14.05 -13.85 34.32
CA ASP A 216 -15.06 -12.89 33.87
C ASP A 216 -16.45 -13.11 34.49
N ASN A 217 -17.41 -12.22 34.21
CA ASN A 217 -18.78 -12.39 34.63
C ASN A 217 -19.50 -13.33 33.67
N LEU A 218 -20.34 -14.15 34.27
CA LEU A 218 -21.34 -14.92 33.56
C LEU A 218 -22.66 -14.19 33.76
N PHE A 219 -23.32 -13.79 32.68
CA PHE A 219 -24.55 -13.03 32.77
C PHE A 219 -25.51 -13.39 31.64
N GLN A 220 -26.65 -14.00 31.96
CA GLN A 220 -27.66 -14.33 30.97
C GLN A 220 -29.07 -14.03 31.48
N GLN A 221 -29.93 -13.53 30.59
CA GLN A 221 -31.37 -13.57 30.80
C GLN A 221 -31.82 -15.02 30.66
N VAL A 222 -32.46 -15.53 31.71
CA VAL A 222 -32.81 -16.93 31.83
C VAL A 222 -34.10 -17.21 31.06
N TYR A 223 -34.12 -18.34 30.37
CA TYR A 223 -35.30 -18.80 29.64
C TYR A 223 -36.34 -19.35 30.63
N PRO A 224 -37.63 -18.97 30.51
CA PRO A 224 -38.68 -19.56 31.36
C PRO A 224 -38.76 -21.08 31.18
N THR A 225 -39.09 -21.81 32.24
CA THR A 225 -39.10 -23.29 32.19
C THR A 225 -40.08 -23.85 31.14
N ALA A 226 -41.15 -23.12 30.85
CA ALA A 226 -42.13 -23.48 29.82
C ALA A 226 -41.58 -23.48 28.38
N THR A 227 -40.46 -22.77 28.15
CA THR A 227 -39.79 -22.68 26.83
C THR A 227 -38.63 -23.66 26.72
N TRP A 228 -38.39 -24.54 27.69
CA TRP A 228 -37.30 -25.52 27.64
C TRP A 228 -37.66 -26.67 26.70
N GLY A 229 -36.66 -27.20 25.97
CA GLY A 229 -36.86 -28.27 24.99
C GLY A 229 -36.30 -29.60 25.43
N LYS A 230 -36.30 -30.58 24.54
CA LYS A 230 -35.79 -31.94 24.80
C LYS A 230 -34.58 -32.29 23.96
N ASN A 231 -34.37 -31.58 22.86
CA ASN A 231 -33.33 -31.90 21.89
C ASN A 231 -32.36 -30.73 21.77
N TYR A 232 -31.06 -31.01 21.94
CA TYR A 232 -30.01 -30.02 21.79
C TYR A 232 -28.84 -30.62 21.02
N ILE A 233 -28.14 -29.78 20.27
CA ILE A 233 -26.79 -30.10 19.78
C ILE A 233 -25.87 -29.01 20.29
N THR A 234 -24.77 -29.43 20.90
CA THR A 234 -23.73 -28.50 21.34
C THR A 234 -22.60 -28.44 20.32
N VAL A 235 -22.06 -27.24 20.10
CA VAL A 235 -20.92 -26.98 19.22
C VAL A 235 -19.90 -26.19 20.02
N PRO A 236 -18.75 -26.78 20.38
CA PRO A 236 -17.69 -26.05 21.09
C PRO A 236 -17.26 -24.79 20.33
N LEU A 237 -16.91 -23.73 21.05
CA LEU A 237 -16.54 -22.44 20.49
C LEU A 237 -15.21 -22.54 19.73
N LEU A 238 -15.16 -21.92 18.55
CA LEU A 238 -13.95 -21.88 17.74
C LEU A 238 -12.85 -21.10 18.46
N SER A 239 -11.60 -21.52 18.23
CA SER A 239 -10.40 -20.95 18.87
C SER A 239 -10.26 -21.28 20.36
N ARG A 240 -11.13 -22.16 20.92
CA ARG A 240 -11.03 -22.71 22.28
C ARG A 240 -10.63 -24.18 22.25
N ASN A 241 -9.99 -24.69 23.31
CA ASN A 241 -9.65 -26.11 23.39
C ASN A 241 -10.87 -27.01 23.64
N TYR A 242 -11.77 -26.56 24.51
CA TYR A 242 -12.99 -27.24 24.92
C TYR A 242 -13.93 -26.23 25.59
N ASP A 243 -15.19 -26.61 25.72
CA ASP A 243 -16.15 -25.90 26.56
C ASP A 243 -16.75 -26.83 27.60
N VAL A 244 -17.33 -26.23 28.64
CA VAL A 244 -18.12 -26.92 29.66
C VAL A 244 -19.60 -26.74 29.35
N PHE A 245 -20.40 -27.78 29.55
CA PHE A 245 -21.85 -27.76 29.30
C PHE A 245 -22.58 -28.23 30.55
N ARG A 246 -23.66 -27.53 30.92
CA ARG A 246 -24.61 -27.98 31.95
C ARG A 246 -25.94 -28.36 31.31
N ILE A 247 -26.46 -29.53 31.66
CA ILE A 247 -27.83 -29.97 31.37
C ILE A 247 -28.63 -29.80 32.66
N VAL A 248 -29.63 -28.93 32.66
CA VAL A 248 -30.45 -28.60 33.83
C VAL A 248 -31.86 -29.17 33.65
N LEU A 249 -32.35 -29.89 34.66
CA LEU A 249 -33.67 -30.52 34.64
C LEU A 249 -34.78 -29.50 34.94
N SER A 250 -35.86 -29.52 34.15
CA SER A 250 -37.07 -28.70 34.44
C SER A 250 -37.80 -29.14 35.72
N ASN A 251 -37.59 -30.37 36.16
CA ASN A 251 -38.06 -30.89 37.44
C ASN A 251 -36.90 -31.56 38.20
N PRO A 252 -36.12 -30.80 38.99
CA PRO A 252 -34.97 -31.32 39.70
C PRO A 252 -35.34 -32.26 40.88
N ALA A 253 -36.61 -32.29 41.29
CA ALA A 253 -37.12 -33.14 42.37
C ALA A 253 -37.73 -34.47 41.86
N THR A 254 -37.53 -34.81 40.59
CA THR A 254 -38.09 -36.03 39.99
C THR A 254 -37.50 -37.29 40.62
N THR A 255 -38.38 -38.26 40.95
CA THR A 255 -37.99 -39.63 41.35
C THR A 255 -37.95 -40.60 40.16
N THR A 256 -38.46 -40.17 39.00
CA THR A 256 -38.42 -40.91 37.74
C THR A 256 -37.25 -40.42 36.88
N ASP A 257 -36.52 -41.34 36.26
CA ASP A 257 -35.39 -41.02 35.38
C ASP A 257 -35.86 -40.12 34.22
N PRO A 258 -35.28 -38.92 34.02
CA PRO A 258 -35.62 -38.03 32.91
C PRO A 258 -35.17 -38.58 31.54
N ASN A 259 -34.48 -39.73 31.51
CA ASN A 259 -33.96 -40.40 30.33
C ASN A 259 -33.08 -39.48 29.46
N VAL A 260 -32.28 -38.61 30.11
CA VAL A 260 -31.33 -37.73 29.43
C VAL A 260 -30.24 -38.59 28.80
N LYS A 261 -30.07 -38.50 27.48
CA LYS A 261 -29.01 -39.18 26.73
C LYS A 261 -28.05 -38.18 26.13
N LEU A 262 -26.75 -38.36 26.39
CA LEU A 262 -25.64 -37.64 25.79
C LEU A 262 -24.97 -38.55 24.75
N ASN A 263 -24.95 -38.12 23.49
CA ASN A 263 -24.44 -38.91 22.36
C ASN A 263 -25.06 -40.32 22.29
N GLY A 264 -26.35 -40.41 22.62
CA GLY A 264 -27.11 -41.67 22.65
C GLY A 264 -26.93 -42.51 23.94
N MET A 265 -25.98 -42.16 24.81
CA MET A 265 -25.75 -42.86 26.09
C MET A 265 -26.55 -42.21 27.22
N LEU A 266 -27.23 -43.03 28.03
CA LEU A 266 -28.00 -42.57 29.18
C LEU A 266 -27.08 -41.94 30.25
N VAL A 267 -27.45 -40.75 30.74
CA VAL A 267 -26.85 -40.11 31.91
C VAL A 267 -27.70 -40.49 33.14
N PRO A 268 -27.17 -41.29 34.08
CA PRO A 268 -27.95 -41.73 35.24
C PRO A 268 -28.40 -40.54 36.10
N LEU A 269 -29.63 -40.59 36.63
CA LEU A 269 -30.19 -39.56 37.52
C LEU A 269 -29.26 -39.25 38.71
N SER A 270 -28.52 -40.23 39.24
CA SER A 270 -27.55 -40.02 40.33
C SER A 270 -26.37 -39.12 39.98
N SER A 271 -26.16 -38.83 38.69
CA SER A 271 -25.11 -37.93 38.21
C SER A 271 -25.54 -36.46 38.24
N PHE A 272 -26.84 -36.20 38.44
CA PHE A 272 -27.38 -34.84 38.53
C PHE A 272 -27.27 -34.33 39.96
N ASN A 273 -26.40 -33.35 40.19
CA ASN A 273 -26.25 -32.68 41.48
C ASN A 273 -27.07 -31.39 41.47
N ASN A 274 -27.94 -31.17 42.48
CA ASN A 274 -28.89 -30.05 42.49
C ASN A 274 -29.67 -29.87 41.17
N GLY A 275 -30.00 -30.99 40.51
CA GLY A 275 -30.79 -30.99 39.28
C GLY A 275 -30.04 -30.65 38.00
N PHE A 276 -28.70 -30.59 38.02
CA PHE A 276 -27.90 -30.42 36.79
C PHE A 276 -26.78 -31.45 36.66
N TYR A 277 -26.44 -31.77 35.41
CA TYR A 277 -25.29 -32.59 35.03
C TYR A 277 -24.31 -31.75 34.21
N GLU A 278 -23.02 -31.82 34.54
CA GLU A 278 -21.96 -31.03 33.90
C GLU A 278 -20.97 -31.95 33.18
N PHE A 279 -20.55 -31.56 31.98
CA PHE A 279 -19.52 -32.27 31.23
C PHE A 279 -18.70 -31.32 30.33
N ALA A 280 -17.45 -31.67 30.07
CA ALA A 280 -16.56 -30.97 29.16
C ALA A 280 -16.48 -31.68 27.80
N SER A 281 -16.38 -30.94 26.69
CA SER A 281 -16.23 -31.56 25.37
C SER A 281 -15.46 -30.69 24.36
N GLN A 282 -14.68 -31.36 23.50
CA GLN A 282 -13.96 -30.77 22.36
C GLN A 282 -14.66 -31.01 21.02
N SER A 283 -15.79 -31.70 21.03
CA SER A 283 -16.52 -32.07 19.82
C SER A 283 -18.01 -31.80 19.96
N THR A 284 -18.74 -31.82 18.85
CA THR A 284 -20.19 -31.65 18.87
C THR A 284 -20.88 -32.78 19.62
N ASN A 285 -21.87 -32.47 20.45
CA ASN A 285 -22.63 -33.49 21.20
C ASN A 285 -24.12 -33.42 20.90
N THR A 286 -24.80 -34.55 20.94
CA THR A 286 -26.26 -34.64 20.83
C THR A 286 -26.86 -34.93 22.20
N ILE A 287 -27.84 -34.14 22.61
CA ILE A 287 -28.55 -34.32 23.88
C ILE A 287 -30.03 -34.52 23.57
N THR A 288 -30.60 -35.58 24.13
CA THR A 288 -32.03 -35.89 24.04
C THR A 288 -32.56 -36.22 25.43
N ALA A 289 -33.82 -35.91 25.72
CA ALA A 289 -34.45 -36.20 27.00
C ALA A 289 -35.94 -36.51 26.84
N ASP A 290 -36.54 -37.21 27.80
CA ASP A 290 -37.99 -37.43 27.81
C ASP A 290 -38.75 -36.28 28.46
N GLN A 291 -38.08 -35.51 29.32
CA GLN A 291 -38.60 -34.31 29.98
C GLN A 291 -37.84 -33.07 29.50
N PRO A 292 -38.45 -31.88 29.52
CA PRO A 292 -37.77 -30.64 29.15
C PRO A 292 -36.52 -30.39 30.00
N VAL A 293 -35.45 -29.93 29.36
CA VAL A 293 -34.17 -29.55 29.98
C VAL A 293 -33.71 -28.24 29.37
N GLN A 294 -32.84 -27.51 30.08
CA GLN A 294 -32.09 -26.40 29.51
C GLN A 294 -30.61 -26.79 29.41
N VAL A 295 -29.98 -26.46 28.28
CA VAL A 295 -28.53 -26.63 28.10
C VAL A 295 -27.86 -25.26 28.09
N VAL A 296 -26.81 -25.13 28.88
CA VAL A 296 -25.97 -23.92 28.95
C VAL A 296 -24.55 -24.29 28.61
N GLN A 297 -23.93 -23.52 27.73
CA GLN A 297 -22.53 -23.63 27.32
C GLN A 297 -21.70 -22.60 28.05
N TYR A 298 -20.52 -23.00 28.49
CA TYR A 298 -19.57 -22.16 29.20
C TYR A 298 -18.21 -22.19 28.50
N ALA A 299 -17.74 -21.03 28.06
CA ALA A 299 -16.38 -20.86 27.61
C ALA A 299 -15.44 -20.93 28.82
N VAL A 300 -14.28 -21.57 28.66
CA VAL A 300 -13.29 -21.72 29.74
C VAL A 300 -12.36 -20.52 29.84
N SER A 301 -11.66 -20.37 30.96
CA SER A 301 -10.61 -19.35 31.15
C SER A 301 -9.43 -19.62 30.20
N GLU A 302 -8.68 -18.57 29.86
CA GLU A 302 -7.52 -18.63 28.97
C GLU A 302 -6.56 -19.76 29.34
N ALA A 303 -5.96 -20.35 28.31
CA ALA A 303 -4.93 -21.38 28.39
C ALA A 303 -5.32 -22.71 29.06
N ASN A 304 -6.61 -22.97 29.28
CA ASN A 304 -7.07 -24.26 29.80
C ASN A 304 -7.21 -25.32 28.70
N THR A 305 -6.86 -26.57 29.02
CA THR A 305 -7.24 -27.74 28.21
C THR A 305 -8.15 -28.69 28.98
N ILE A 306 -8.86 -29.55 28.24
CA ILE A 306 -9.75 -30.55 28.83
C ILE A 306 -9.04 -31.52 29.78
N ASN A 307 -7.71 -31.68 29.63
CA ASN A 307 -6.87 -32.55 30.46
C ASN A 307 -6.09 -31.78 31.55
N CYS A 308 -6.48 -30.52 31.83
CA CYS A 308 -5.87 -29.68 32.85
C CYS A 308 -4.37 -29.38 32.60
N SER A 309 -4.00 -29.22 31.33
CA SER A 309 -2.69 -28.69 30.92
C SER A 309 -2.81 -27.25 30.40
N ILE A 310 -1.68 -26.55 30.30
CA ILE A 310 -1.62 -25.18 29.78
C ILE A 310 -1.54 -25.21 28.25
N TYR A 311 -2.42 -24.48 27.56
CA TYR A 311 -2.43 -24.31 26.11
C TYR A 311 -2.34 -22.84 25.71
N TYR A 312 -1.11 -22.37 25.50
CA TYR A 312 -0.76 -20.95 25.27
C TYR A 312 -1.44 -20.25 24.08
N ASN A 313 -2.12 -20.99 23.20
CA ASN A 313 -2.79 -20.41 22.02
C ASN A 313 -4.30 -20.21 22.22
N ASP A 314 -4.85 -20.62 23.37
CA ASP A 314 -6.26 -20.46 23.72
C ASP A 314 -6.47 -19.14 24.47
N VAL A 315 -6.80 -18.10 23.72
CA VAL A 315 -6.98 -16.73 24.22
C VAL A 315 -8.47 -16.45 24.41
N GLY A 316 -8.84 -15.95 25.59
CA GLY A 316 -10.19 -15.47 25.89
C GLY A 316 -10.64 -15.79 27.31
N ASP A 317 -11.63 -15.03 27.75
CA ASP A 317 -12.18 -15.12 29.09
C ASP A 317 -13.44 -15.99 29.16
N PRO A 318 -13.81 -16.46 30.36
CA PRO A 318 -15.03 -17.24 30.53
C PRO A 318 -16.29 -16.49 30.07
N GLU A 319 -17.23 -17.22 29.50
CA GLU A 319 -18.52 -16.68 29.08
C GLU A 319 -19.59 -17.76 29.24
N MET A 320 -20.84 -17.37 29.47
CA MET A 320 -21.99 -18.25 29.62
C MET A 320 -22.98 -18.00 28.50
N ILE A 321 -23.47 -19.05 27.84
CA ILE A 321 -24.39 -18.93 26.70
C ILE A 321 -25.54 -19.91 26.87
N PHE A 322 -26.78 -19.41 26.92
CA PHE A 322 -27.97 -20.26 26.87
C PHE A 322 -28.19 -20.79 25.46
N LEU A 323 -28.31 -22.11 25.32
CA LEU A 323 -28.58 -22.73 24.03
C LEU A 323 -30.08 -22.80 23.76
N ASN A 324 -30.45 -22.57 22.50
CA ASN A 324 -31.81 -22.83 22.05
C ASN A 324 -32.00 -24.34 21.78
N PRO A 325 -33.13 -24.93 22.17
CA PRO A 325 -33.48 -26.30 21.79
C PRO A 325 -33.71 -26.40 20.27
N LEU A 326 -33.57 -27.60 19.68
CA LEU A 326 -33.81 -27.82 18.25
C LEU A 326 -35.28 -27.63 17.86
N GLU A 327 -36.18 -27.69 18.84
CA GLU A 327 -37.60 -27.40 18.70
C GLU A 327 -37.90 -25.92 18.42
N GLN A 328 -36.96 -25.01 18.72
CA GLN A 328 -37.16 -23.57 18.63
C GLN A 328 -36.01 -22.93 17.86
N THR A 329 -36.29 -22.58 16.61
CA THR A 329 -35.31 -22.05 15.67
C THR A 329 -35.74 -20.69 15.12
N VAL A 330 -34.79 -19.95 14.57
CA VAL A 330 -35.03 -18.71 13.82
C VAL A 330 -34.61 -18.91 12.36
N SER A 331 -35.23 -18.21 11.42
CA SER A 331 -34.86 -18.31 9.99
C SER A 331 -34.20 -17.05 9.42
N HIS A 332 -34.17 -15.98 10.21
CA HIS A 332 -33.52 -14.72 9.89
C HIS A 332 -33.23 -13.95 11.18
N VAL A 333 -32.04 -13.38 11.32
CA VAL A 333 -31.73 -12.47 12.43
C VAL A 333 -30.56 -11.53 12.09
N THR A 334 -30.61 -10.31 12.63
CA THR A 334 -29.50 -9.35 12.63
C THR A 334 -28.90 -9.29 14.03
N LEU A 335 -27.60 -9.52 14.13
CA LEU A 335 -26.82 -9.56 15.37
C LEU A 335 -25.62 -8.60 15.32
N TYR A 336 -24.96 -8.38 16.46
CA TYR A 336 -23.83 -7.45 16.54
C TYR A 336 -22.58 -8.05 17.19
N SER A 337 -21.54 -8.24 16.39
CA SER A 337 -20.23 -8.65 16.87
C SER A 337 -19.45 -7.46 17.39
N THR A 338 -19.48 -7.22 18.71
CA THR A 338 -18.82 -6.05 19.30
C THR A 338 -17.30 -6.18 19.34
N GLY A 339 -16.60 -5.07 19.09
CA GLY A 339 -15.16 -4.94 19.35
C GLY A 339 -14.85 -4.12 20.60
N ASN A 340 -15.86 -3.79 21.43
CA ASN A 340 -15.63 -3.02 22.64
C ASN A 340 -14.64 -3.75 23.55
N TYR A 341 -13.80 -2.95 24.21
CA TYR A 341 -12.87 -3.41 25.21
C TYR A 341 -11.98 -4.56 24.70
N LEU A 342 -11.24 -4.31 23.61
CA LEU A 342 -10.19 -5.20 23.07
C LEU A 342 -10.65 -6.61 22.63
N ILE A 343 -11.93 -6.81 22.37
CA ILE A 343 -12.41 -8.02 21.69
C ILE A 343 -11.99 -7.99 20.22
N ILE A 344 -11.01 -8.83 19.86
CA ILE A 344 -10.33 -8.80 18.55
C ILE A 344 -10.78 -9.91 17.60
N LYS A 345 -11.41 -10.98 18.10
CA LYS A 345 -11.93 -12.08 17.30
C LYS A 345 -13.42 -12.25 17.58
N SER A 346 -14.22 -12.30 16.52
CA SER A 346 -15.66 -12.54 16.59
C SER A 346 -16.05 -13.71 15.69
N PHE A 347 -17.05 -14.45 16.12
CA PHE A 347 -17.51 -15.65 15.45
C PHE A 347 -19.04 -15.79 15.56
N ILE A 348 -19.61 -16.48 14.59
CA ILE A 348 -20.98 -16.95 14.63
C ILE A 348 -20.95 -18.48 14.50
N ASN A 349 -21.39 -19.18 15.53
CA ASN A 349 -21.66 -20.62 15.42
C ASN A 349 -23.11 -20.78 14.94
N VAL A 350 -23.30 -21.48 13.84
CA VAL A 350 -24.61 -21.78 13.25
C VAL A 350 -24.82 -23.27 13.26
N LEU A 351 -25.98 -23.73 13.72
CA LEU A 351 -26.45 -25.09 13.63
C LEU A 351 -27.75 -25.11 12.82
N ILE A 352 -27.78 -25.89 11.74
CA ILE A 352 -28.90 -25.94 10.79
C ILE A 352 -29.14 -27.36 10.34
N LYS A 353 -30.34 -27.68 9.84
CA LYS A 353 -30.57 -28.94 9.14
C LYS A 353 -29.69 -29.04 7.90
N THR A 354 -29.08 -30.20 7.66
CA THR A 354 -28.18 -30.44 6.53
C THR A 354 -28.85 -30.12 5.19
N SER A 355 -30.15 -30.40 5.05
CA SER A 355 -30.93 -30.12 3.84
C SER A 355 -31.11 -28.63 3.53
N ALA A 356 -30.89 -27.74 4.50
CA ALA A 356 -31.07 -26.30 4.35
C ALA A 356 -29.76 -25.53 4.17
N VAL A 357 -28.60 -26.20 4.24
CA VAL A 357 -27.26 -25.58 4.12
C VAL A 357 -27.11 -24.75 2.83
N SER A 358 -27.63 -25.24 1.69
CA SER A 358 -27.54 -24.54 0.40
C SER A 358 -28.31 -23.22 0.35
N THR A 359 -29.19 -22.98 1.33
CA THR A 359 -30.01 -21.77 1.44
C THR A 359 -29.48 -20.76 2.46
N PHE A 360 -28.44 -21.11 3.22
CA PHE A 360 -27.90 -20.24 4.26
C PHE A 360 -27.12 -19.08 3.65
N THR A 361 -27.36 -17.88 4.17
CA THR A 361 -26.71 -16.64 3.77
C THR A 361 -26.17 -15.90 4.98
N LEU A 362 -24.99 -15.29 4.82
CA LEU A 362 -24.36 -14.37 5.76
C LEU A 362 -24.17 -13.04 5.02
N ASP A 363 -24.72 -11.97 5.58
CA ASP A 363 -24.65 -10.61 5.03
C ASP A 363 -25.16 -10.52 3.58
N GLY A 364 -26.21 -11.30 3.28
CA GLY A 364 -26.81 -11.41 1.95
C GLY A 364 -26.03 -12.28 0.95
N VAL A 365 -24.89 -12.85 1.37
CA VAL A 365 -24.03 -13.70 0.53
C VAL A 365 -24.25 -15.17 0.89
N PRO A 366 -24.42 -16.09 -0.09
CA PRO A 366 -24.50 -17.53 0.18
C PRO A 366 -23.27 -18.05 0.93
N TYR A 367 -23.47 -18.83 1.99
CA TYR A 367 -22.40 -19.49 2.74
C TYR A 367 -22.73 -20.97 2.93
N THR A 368 -21.90 -21.86 2.36
CA THR A 368 -22.17 -23.30 2.29
C THR A 368 -21.13 -24.16 3.00
N ASN A 369 -20.10 -23.56 3.62
CA ASN A 369 -19.03 -24.28 4.30
C ASN A 369 -19.47 -24.77 5.69
N PHE A 370 -20.25 -25.85 5.70
CA PHE A 370 -20.78 -26.48 6.91
C PHE A 370 -20.18 -27.88 7.11
N THR A 371 -19.97 -28.26 8.37
CA THR A 371 -19.55 -29.59 8.77
C THR A 371 -20.75 -30.38 9.29
N VAL A 372 -20.95 -31.59 8.78
CA VAL A 372 -22.03 -32.47 9.25
C VAL A 372 -21.78 -32.88 10.70
N VAL A 373 -22.81 -32.82 11.55
CA VAL A 373 -22.72 -33.26 12.94
C VAL A 373 -22.58 -34.79 12.97
N ARG A 374 -21.43 -35.28 13.43
CA ARG A 374 -21.03 -36.69 13.31
C ARG A 374 -22.06 -37.68 13.87
N ASN A 375 -22.65 -37.37 15.02
CA ASN A 375 -23.61 -38.23 15.72
C ASN A 375 -25.08 -37.90 15.39
N ASN A 376 -25.33 -36.96 14.47
CA ASN A 376 -26.67 -36.62 13.98
C ASN A 376 -26.59 -35.94 12.59
N PRO A 377 -26.45 -36.73 11.50
CA PRO A 377 -26.20 -36.19 10.16
C PRO A 377 -27.38 -35.41 9.55
N LEU A 378 -28.54 -35.39 10.23
CA LEU A 378 -29.65 -34.51 9.87
C LEU A 378 -29.31 -33.02 10.07
N TYR A 379 -28.27 -32.73 10.86
CA TYR A 379 -27.80 -31.39 11.14
C TYR A 379 -26.34 -31.21 10.71
N SER A 380 -26.04 -29.97 10.32
CA SER A 380 -24.69 -29.49 10.08
C SER A 380 -24.46 -28.22 10.88
N TYR A 381 -23.21 -27.92 11.18
CA TYR A 381 -22.81 -26.71 11.86
C TYR A 381 -21.70 -25.97 11.11
N ALA A 382 -21.62 -24.67 11.31
CA ALA A 382 -20.53 -23.83 10.83
C ALA A 382 -20.06 -22.94 11.98
N GLN A 383 -18.77 -22.66 12.01
CA GLN A 383 -18.14 -21.75 12.97
C GLN A 383 -17.47 -20.65 12.17
N ILE A 384 -18.18 -19.55 11.98
CA ILE A 384 -17.87 -18.58 10.95
C ILE A 384 -17.13 -17.41 11.60
N PRO A 385 -15.85 -17.16 11.26
CA PRO A 385 -15.17 -15.93 11.68
C PRO A 385 -15.85 -14.72 11.02
N VAL A 386 -16.15 -13.69 11.80
CA VAL A 386 -16.80 -12.47 11.32
C VAL A 386 -16.08 -11.23 11.80
N GLN A 387 -16.39 -10.09 11.17
CA GLN A 387 -15.74 -8.83 11.46
C GLN A 387 -16.24 -8.27 12.80
N SER A 388 -15.32 -8.05 13.75
CA SER A 388 -15.65 -7.29 14.96
C SER A 388 -15.98 -5.83 14.61
N GLY A 389 -16.92 -5.26 15.34
CA GLY A 389 -17.24 -3.85 15.32
C GLY A 389 -16.11 -2.99 15.87
N PRO A 390 -16.20 -1.66 15.72
CA PRO A 390 -15.24 -0.71 16.27
C PRO A 390 -15.18 -0.78 17.81
N GLN A 391 -14.01 -0.46 18.37
CA GLN A 391 -13.80 -0.39 19.81
C GLN A 391 -14.28 0.95 20.40
N ASN A 392 -14.74 0.94 21.66
CA ASN A 392 -15.08 2.12 22.46
C ASN A 392 -16.19 3.02 21.88
N VAL A 393 -17.18 2.42 21.21
CA VAL A 393 -18.27 3.18 20.59
C VAL A 393 -19.42 3.37 21.56
N GLN A 394 -19.75 4.65 21.83
CA GLN A 394 -20.74 5.04 22.85
C GLN A 394 -22.14 5.33 22.26
N VAL A 395 -22.24 5.96 21.09
CA VAL A 395 -23.50 6.15 20.34
C VAL A 395 -23.20 6.33 18.86
N THR A 396 -23.43 5.32 18.03
CA THR A 396 -23.44 5.46 16.56
C THR A 396 -24.44 4.50 15.93
N SER A 397 -25.00 4.90 14.79
CA SER A 397 -25.58 4.00 13.79
C SER A 397 -24.46 3.60 12.83
N GLY A 398 -24.24 2.31 12.57
CA GLY A 398 -23.20 1.87 11.65
C GLY A 398 -23.24 0.38 11.33
N SER A 399 -22.65 0.01 10.19
CA SER A 399 -22.65 -1.36 9.66
C SER A 399 -21.49 -2.23 10.16
N GLN A 400 -20.38 -1.64 10.61
CA GLN A 400 -19.20 -2.41 10.99
C GLN A 400 -19.46 -3.22 12.28
N GLY A 401 -19.38 -4.55 12.18
CA GLY A 401 -19.75 -5.49 13.25
C GLY A 401 -21.21 -5.95 13.22
N THR A 402 -22.05 -5.39 12.35
CA THR A 402 -23.42 -5.86 12.15
C THR A 402 -23.43 -7.02 11.17
N HIS A 403 -24.08 -8.12 11.55
CA HIS A 403 -24.24 -9.29 10.69
C HIS A 403 -25.70 -9.68 10.55
N THR A 404 -26.11 -10.01 9.32
CA THR A 404 -27.46 -10.53 9.03
C THR A 404 -27.34 -11.95 8.49
N ILE A 405 -27.90 -12.91 9.22
CA ILE A 405 -27.90 -14.32 8.83
C ILE A 405 -29.32 -14.78 8.51
N SER A 406 -29.48 -15.60 7.46
CA SER A 406 -30.79 -16.15 7.10
C SER A 406 -30.67 -17.48 6.36
N ALA A 407 -31.72 -18.30 6.43
CA ALA A 407 -31.81 -19.55 5.68
C ALA A 407 -33.25 -19.90 5.31
N GLY A 408 -33.40 -20.78 4.32
CA GLY A 408 -34.68 -21.31 3.84
C GLY A 408 -35.50 -22.01 4.93
N ASP A 409 -34.82 -22.73 5.83
CA ASP A 409 -35.38 -23.37 7.02
C ASP A 409 -34.81 -22.73 8.31
N GLY A 410 -35.29 -23.14 9.48
CA GLY A 410 -34.81 -22.64 10.77
C GLY A 410 -33.40 -23.14 11.16
N PHE A 411 -32.68 -22.29 11.89
CA PHE A 411 -31.37 -22.56 12.48
C PHE A 411 -31.31 -22.06 13.94
N ASN A 412 -30.33 -22.60 14.68
CA ASN A 412 -29.87 -22.05 15.94
C ASN A 412 -28.51 -21.40 15.73
N ALA A 413 -28.29 -20.23 16.31
CA ALA A 413 -27.00 -19.56 16.20
C ALA A 413 -26.62 -18.88 17.51
N ILE A 414 -25.32 -18.80 17.77
CA ILE A 414 -24.74 -18.03 18.87
C ILE A 414 -23.69 -17.08 18.28
N ALA A 415 -23.68 -15.84 18.76
CA ALA A 415 -22.67 -14.86 18.44
C ALA A 415 -21.74 -14.73 19.64
N TYR A 416 -20.43 -14.79 19.40
CA TYR A 416 -19.45 -14.73 20.46
C TYR A 416 -18.12 -14.15 19.99
N GLY A 417 -17.31 -13.66 20.91
CA GLY A 417 -15.98 -13.15 20.60
C GLY A 417 -15.05 -13.13 21.80
N PHE A 418 -13.76 -13.04 21.51
CA PHE A 418 -12.69 -13.13 22.50
C PHE A 418 -11.60 -12.07 22.26
N GLY A 419 -11.17 -11.44 23.35
CA GLY A 419 -9.97 -10.63 23.52
C GLY A 419 -9.03 -11.24 24.56
N SER A 420 -7.96 -10.55 24.93
CA SER A 420 -7.02 -11.04 25.95
C SER A 420 -7.52 -10.91 27.39
N HIS A 421 -8.57 -10.11 27.62
CA HIS A 421 -9.17 -9.92 28.95
C HIS A 421 -10.70 -9.82 28.92
N GLU A 422 -11.33 -9.97 27.74
CA GLU A 422 -12.76 -9.72 27.54
C GLU A 422 -13.37 -10.67 26.53
N SER A 423 -14.66 -10.94 26.70
CA SER A 423 -15.45 -11.82 25.88
C SER A 423 -16.89 -11.32 25.77
N TYR A 424 -17.61 -11.83 24.77
CA TYR A 424 -19.06 -11.77 24.75
C TYR A 424 -19.59 -13.07 24.18
N GLY A 425 -20.78 -13.46 24.60
CA GLY A 425 -21.46 -14.63 24.07
C GLY A 425 -22.96 -14.56 24.33
N TYR A 426 -23.77 -14.79 23.31
CA TYR A 426 -25.22 -14.86 23.45
C TYR A 426 -25.85 -15.61 22.29
N ALA A 427 -27.09 -16.09 22.48
CA ALA A 427 -27.90 -16.59 21.37
C ALA A 427 -28.13 -15.48 20.35
N ALA A 428 -27.81 -15.72 19.08
CA ALA A 428 -27.89 -14.75 17.98
C ALA A 428 -29.32 -14.27 17.70
N GLY A 429 -30.31 -14.84 18.38
CA GLY A 429 -31.74 -14.57 18.30
C GLY A 429 -32.49 -15.77 18.87
N THR A 430 -33.76 -15.60 19.20
CA THR A 430 -34.59 -16.73 19.62
C THR A 430 -36.06 -16.49 19.29
N ASN A 431 -36.80 -17.58 19.10
CA ASN A 431 -38.25 -17.58 18.98
C ASN A 431 -38.81 -18.47 20.10
N LEU A 432 -38.60 -18.04 21.34
CA LEU A 432 -39.01 -18.83 22.49
C LEU A 432 -40.52 -18.78 22.66
N GLN A 433 -41.16 -19.94 22.59
CA GLN A 433 -42.59 -20.12 22.79
C GLN A 433 -42.82 -21.15 23.88
N ASN A 434 -43.94 -21.04 24.59
CA ASN A 434 -44.36 -22.08 25.51
C ASN A 434 -44.69 -23.35 24.70
N LEU A 435 -43.91 -24.41 24.89
CA LEU A 435 -44.05 -25.62 24.08
C LEU A 435 -45.18 -26.55 24.55
N ASN A 436 -45.87 -26.22 25.64
CA ASN A 436 -46.95 -27.02 26.22
C ASN A 436 -48.31 -26.30 26.14
N GLU A 437 -48.30 -24.99 25.94
CA GLU A 437 -49.48 -24.14 25.82
C GLU A 437 -49.19 -23.06 24.76
N ASN A 438 -49.79 -23.17 23.58
CA ASN A 438 -49.53 -22.24 22.47
C ASN A 438 -50.68 -22.23 21.47
N ILE A 439 -50.71 -21.16 20.67
CA ILE A 439 -51.56 -21.04 19.49
C ILE A 439 -50.68 -21.14 18.25
N THR A 440 -51.16 -21.83 17.23
CA THR A 440 -50.48 -21.95 15.94
C THR A 440 -51.44 -21.68 14.77
N LEU A 441 -50.87 -21.24 13.64
CA LEU A 441 -51.59 -21.16 12.36
C LEU A 441 -51.34 -22.45 11.58
N ALA A 442 -52.32 -23.33 11.49
CA ALA A 442 -52.25 -24.52 10.65
C ALA A 442 -52.79 -24.24 9.24
N ASN A 443 -52.14 -24.79 8.21
CA ASN A 443 -52.61 -24.66 6.84
C ASN A 443 -53.87 -25.50 6.61
N THR A 444 -54.88 -24.92 5.95
CA THR A 444 -56.16 -25.60 5.67
C THR A 444 -56.05 -26.80 4.72
N THR A 445 -54.99 -26.89 3.91
CA THR A 445 -54.77 -28.00 2.95
C THR A 445 -53.82 -29.09 3.46
N ASN A 446 -53.03 -28.79 4.49
CA ASN A 446 -52.16 -29.74 5.18
C ASN A 446 -52.01 -29.34 6.64
N SER A 447 -52.94 -29.82 7.49
CA SER A 447 -53.03 -29.47 8.91
C SER A 447 -51.84 -29.94 9.75
N THR A 448 -50.91 -30.74 9.21
CA THR A 448 -49.67 -31.14 9.91
C THR A 448 -48.58 -30.07 9.84
N VAL A 449 -48.77 -29.02 9.04
CA VAL A 449 -47.83 -27.91 8.87
C VAL A 449 -48.39 -26.67 9.56
N THR A 450 -47.87 -26.38 10.74
CA THR A 450 -48.10 -25.14 11.48
C THR A 450 -47.06 -24.10 11.11
N GLN A 451 -47.47 -22.83 10.97
CA GLN A 451 -46.60 -21.72 10.62
C GLN A 451 -46.70 -20.58 11.64
N THR A 452 -45.60 -19.84 11.81
CA THR A 452 -45.48 -18.72 12.77
C THR A 452 -45.87 -17.37 12.16
N ASN A 453 -46.05 -17.30 10.84
CA ASN A 453 -46.43 -16.11 10.07
C ASN A 453 -47.35 -16.52 8.92
N GLY A 454 -47.98 -15.56 8.24
CA GLY A 454 -48.89 -15.84 7.12
C GLY A 454 -48.82 -14.85 5.95
N CYS A 455 -49.70 -15.08 4.99
CA CYS A 455 -49.78 -14.39 3.72
C CYS A 455 -51.17 -13.81 3.50
N VAL A 456 -51.22 -12.60 2.94
CA VAL A 456 -52.49 -11.93 2.62
C VAL A 456 -53.33 -12.83 1.71
N GLY A 457 -54.60 -13.04 2.09
CA GLY A 457 -55.56 -13.83 1.32
C GLY A 457 -55.45 -15.35 1.47
N VAL A 458 -54.47 -15.85 2.22
CA VAL A 458 -54.38 -17.28 2.58
C VAL A 458 -55.27 -17.57 3.79
N THR A 459 -55.87 -18.76 3.80
CA THR A 459 -56.81 -19.21 4.85
C THR A 459 -56.13 -20.19 5.80
N TYR A 460 -56.29 -19.97 7.11
CA TYR A 460 -55.64 -20.69 8.20
C TYR A 460 -56.64 -21.30 9.17
N ASN A 461 -56.30 -22.45 9.76
CA ASN A 461 -56.93 -22.97 10.96
C ASN A 461 -56.14 -22.46 12.17
N LEU A 462 -56.82 -21.85 13.14
CA LEU A 462 -56.19 -21.51 14.42
C LEU A 462 -56.33 -22.68 15.37
N GLU A 463 -55.19 -23.16 15.86
CA GLU A 463 -55.11 -24.31 16.75
C GLU A 463 -54.48 -23.91 18.08
N LEU A 464 -55.19 -24.16 19.18
CA LEU A 464 -54.78 -23.89 20.55
C LEU A 464 -54.45 -25.21 21.23
N THR A 465 -53.20 -25.37 21.65
CA THR A 465 -52.76 -26.50 22.46
C THR A 465 -52.78 -26.12 23.94
N LEU A 466 -53.42 -26.93 24.78
CA LEU A 466 -53.42 -26.76 26.24
C LEU A 466 -52.95 -28.05 26.94
N PRO A 467 -52.31 -27.96 28.12
CA PRO A 467 -51.92 -29.13 28.88
C PRO A 467 -53.08 -29.75 29.70
N TYR A 468 -54.29 -29.21 29.59
CA TYR A 468 -55.48 -29.66 30.31
C TYR A 468 -56.74 -29.51 29.43
N GLN A 469 -57.85 -30.13 29.85
CA GLN A 469 -59.14 -29.88 29.21
C GLN A 469 -59.74 -28.58 29.72
N THR A 470 -60.26 -27.71 28.86
CA THR A 470 -60.92 -26.46 29.25
C THR A 470 -62.43 -26.57 29.04
N SER A 471 -63.21 -25.84 29.82
CA SER A 471 -64.66 -25.70 29.64
C SER A 471 -65.06 -24.40 28.92
N ASN A 472 -64.11 -23.49 28.68
CA ASN A 472 -64.36 -22.22 28.01
C ASN A 472 -63.12 -21.74 27.24
N ILE A 473 -63.30 -21.33 25.99
CA ILE A 473 -62.28 -20.61 25.21
C ILE A 473 -62.89 -19.35 24.64
N VAL A 474 -62.31 -18.18 24.94
CA VAL A 474 -62.61 -16.92 24.27
C VAL A 474 -61.51 -16.65 23.26
N TRP A 475 -61.80 -16.91 21.99
CA TRP A 475 -60.92 -16.63 20.86
C TRP A 475 -61.00 -15.14 20.50
N ASN A 476 -59.89 -14.40 20.63
CA ASN A 476 -59.77 -13.04 20.11
C ASN A 476 -58.74 -13.02 18.99
N LEU A 477 -59.19 -12.89 17.74
CA LEU A 477 -58.37 -13.16 16.56
C LEU A 477 -57.50 -11.97 16.12
N GLY A 478 -57.47 -10.88 16.88
CA GLY A 478 -56.67 -9.70 16.53
C GLY A 478 -57.16 -8.91 15.29
N ASN A 479 -58.28 -9.31 14.68
CA ASN A 479 -58.87 -8.68 13.49
C ASN A 479 -60.28 -8.11 13.77
N ASN A 480 -60.54 -7.70 15.02
CA ASN A 480 -61.85 -7.32 15.57
C ASN A 480 -62.87 -8.47 15.69
N THR A 481 -62.48 -9.71 15.40
CA THR A 481 -63.32 -10.88 15.65
C THR A 481 -63.05 -11.44 17.05
N ARG A 482 -64.12 -11.58 17.85
CA ARG A 482 -64.11 -12.25 19.14
C ARG A 482 -65.20 -13.32 19.16
N TYR A 483 -64.86 -14.54 19.57
CA TYR A 483 -65.79 -15.67 19.65
C TYR A 483 -65.60 -16.43 20.96
N THR A 484 -66.70 -16.71 21.65
CA THR A 484 -66.68 -17.51 22.88
C THR A 484 -67.21 -18.90 22.59
N ASP A 485 -66.36 -19.91 22.80
CA ASP A 485 -66.74 -21.31 22.86
C ASP A 485 -66.99 -21.69 24.32
N SER A 486 -68.25 -21.90 24.67
CA SER A 486 -68.67 -22.24 26.04
C SER A 486 -68.68 -23.74 26.32
N ASN A 487 -68.30 -24.59 25.36
CA ASN A 487 -68.15 -26.03 25.55
C ASN A 487 -67.15 -26.62 24.53
N PRO A 488 -65.88 -26.21 24.61
CA PRO A 488 -64.87 -26.60 23.64
C PRO A 488 -64.53 -28.09 23.79
N THR A 489 -64.46 -28.81 22.67
CA THR A 489 -64.03 -30.21 22.64
C THR A 489 -62.66 -30.34 21.97
N PRO A 490 -61.68 -31.04 22.57
CA PRO A 490 -60.41 -31.29 21.92
C PRO A 490 -60.60 -32.00 20.57
N VAL A 491 -60.00 -31.47 19.51
CA VAL A 491 -59.98 -32.09 18.18
C VAL A 491 -58.91 -33.18 18.07
N ALA A 492 -57.86 -33.13 18.91
CA ALA A 492 -56.83 -34.15 19.02
C ALA A 492 -56.18 -34.13 20.42
N THR A 493 -55.44 -35.20 20.75
CA THR A 493 -54.61 -35.28 21.95
C THR A 493 -53.23 -35.82 21.63
N THR A 494 -52.19 -35.22 22.22
CA THR A 494 -50.80 -35.63 22.01
C THR A 494 -50.12 -35.81 23.37
N THR A 495 -49.44 -36.93 23.58
CA THR A 495 -48.69 -37.18 24.82
C THR A 495 -47.27 -36.62 24.72
N LYS A 496 -46.89 -35.70 25.61
CA LYS A 496 -45.55 -35.11 25.70
C LYS A 496 -44.92 -35.44 27.06
N GLY A 497 -44.11 -36.51 27.10
CA GLY A 497 -43.60 -37.06 28.37
C GLY A 497 -44.73 -37.78 29.11
N THR A 498 -45.00 -37.40 30.35
CA THR A 498 -46.17 -37.88 31.12
C THR A 498 -47.40 -36.98 30.98
N GLN A 499 -47.27 -35.81 30.34
CA GLN A 499 -48.34 -34.82 30.17
C GLN A 499 -49.15 -35.11 28.90
N ILE A 500 -50.47 -35.10 28.99
CA ILE A 500 -51.36 -35.12 27.81
C ILE A 500 -51.63 -33.67 27.41
N LEU A 501 -51.41 -33.36 26.14
CA LEU A 501 -51.76 -32.09 25.51
C LEU A 501 -53.07 -32.26 24.73
N TYR A 502 -53.97 -31.29 24.85
CA TYR A 502 -55.27 -31.24 24.20
C TYR A 502 -55.23 -30.13 23.15
N LEU A 503 -55.50 -30.50 21.89
CA LEU A 503 -55.56 -29.56 20.78
C LEU A 503 -57.01 -29.13 20.59
N TYR A 504 -57.26 -27.83 20.57
CA TYR A 504 -58.53 -27.21 20.21
C TYR A 504 -58.34 -26.46 18.91
N GLN A 505 -59.38 -26.40 18.08
CA GLN A 505 -59.34 -25.68 16.83
C GLN A 505 -60.49 -24.69 16.78
N TYR A 506 -60.19 -23.46 16.37
CA TYR A 506 -61.24 -22.48 16.09
C TYR A 506 -62.18 -23.01 15.00
N ASN A 507 -63.49 -22.88 15.23
CA ASN A 507 -64.52 -23.58 14.46
C ASN A 507 -64.67 -23.14 13.00
N LYS A 508 -63.96 -22.10 12.57
CA LYS A 508 -63.94 -21.58 11.20
C LYS A 508 -62.52 -21.27 10.76
N PRO A 509 -62.14 -21.55 9.51
CA PRO A 509 -60.89 -21.03 8.98
C PRO A 509 -60.89 -19.48 8.94
N VAL A 510 -59.72 -18.88 9.12
CA VAL A 510 -59.53 -17.42 9.20
C VAL A 510 -58.68 -16.94 8.03
N THR A 511 -59.07 -15.83 7.41
CA THR A 511 -58.33 -15.18 6.32
C THR A 511 -58.02 -13.74 6.72
N TYR A 512 -56.75 -13.34 6.59
CA TYR A 512 -56.31 -11.97 6.82
C TYR A 512 -56.14 -11.25 5.47
N THR A 513 -56.89 -10.17 5.26
CA THR A 513 -56.97 -9.46 3.97
C THR A 513 -56.01 -8.27 3.86
N ALA A 514 -55.36 -7.90 4.95
CA ALA A 514 -54.38 -6.82 4.98
C ALA A 514 -53.04 -7.35 5.52
N ALA A 515 -51.94 -6.81 4.98
CA ALA A 515 -50.62 -7.07 5.55
C ALA A 515 -50.49 -6.27 6.87
N GLY A 516 -49.85 -6.86 7.87
CA GLY A 516 -49.71 -6.26 9.19
C GLY A 516 -49.29 -7.25 10.27
N ASP A 517 -49.01 -6.70 11.44
CA ASP A 517 -48.74 -7.46 12.65
C ASP A 517 -50.07 -7.73 13.37
N TYR A 518 -50.31 -8.97 13.76
CA TYR A 518 -51.53 -9.44 14.41
C TYR A 518 -51.18 -10.20 15.68
N THR A 519 -52.06 -10.10 16.67
CA THR A 519 -51.96 -10.85 17.92
C THR A 519 -53.28 -11.59 18.13
N VAL A 520 -53.22 -12.92 18.22
CA VAL A 520 -54.34 -13.71 18.74
C VAL A 520 -54.19 -13.82 20.25
N VAL A 521 -55.27 -13.59 20.98
CA VAL A 521 -55.32 -13.66 22.44
C VAL A 521 -56.47 -14.59 22.84
N ASP A 522 -56.16 -15.80 23.26
CA ASP A 522 -57.16 -16.75 23.73
C ASP A 522 -57.23 -16.70 25.26
N THR A 523 -58.43 -16.48 25.80
CA THR A 523 -58.67 -16.62 27.24
C THR A 523 -59.32 -17.97 27.50
N VAL A 524 -58.68 -18.83 28.30
CA VAL A 524 -59.15 -20.19 28.54
C VAL A 524 -59.39 -20.47 30.01
N PHE A 525 -60.39 -21.30 30.30
CA PHE A 525 -60.65 -21.77 31.66
C PHE A 525 -59.77 -22.99 32.01
N ASN A 526 -58.92 -22.86 33.02
CA ASN A 526 -58.16 -23.95 33.59
C ASN A 526 -58.93 -24.62 34.73
N PRO A 527 -59.36 -25.90 34.61
CA PRO A 527 -60.17 -26.56 35.63
C PRO A 527 -59.35 -27.04 36.84
N THR A 528 -58.02 -27.06 36.71
CA THR A 528 -57.12 -27.36 37.83
C THR A 528 -56.60 -26.03 38.32
N GLU A 529 -57.00 -25.62 39.53
CA GLU A 529 -56.57 -24.36 40.13
C GLU A 529 -55.03 -24.30 40.12
N GLY A 530 -54.49 -23.48 39.22
CA GLY A 530 -53.07 -23.17 39.17
C GLY A 530 -52.71 -22.12 40.22
N ALA A 531 -51.43 -21.80 40.37
CA ALA A 531 -50.99 -20.69 41.21
C ALA A 531 -51.51 -19.30 40.73
N CYS A 532 -52.15 -19.25 39.56
CA CYS A 532 -52.66 -18.07 38.85
C CYS A 532 -54.19 -18.11 38.58
N GLY A 533 -54.97 -18.80 39.41
CA GLY A 533 -56.43 -18.84 39.27
C GLY A 533 -56.91 -19.76 38.13
N ASN A 534 -58.16 -19.54 37.68
CA ASN A 534 -58.83 -20.45 36.73
C ASN A 534 -58.88 -19.93 35.29
N ASN A 535 -58.28 -18.77 34.97
CA ASN A 535 -58.26 -18.23 33.61
C ASN A 535 -56.82 -18.01 33.15
N ASP A 536 -56.41 -18.74 32.11
CA ASP A 536 -55.12 -18.55 31.45
C ASP A 536 -55.29 -17.72 30.18
N VAL A 537 -54.27 -16.94 29.84
CA VAL A 537 -54.23 -16.14 28.61
C VAL A 537 -53.09 -16.65 27.74
N VAL A 538 -53.44 -17.17 26.57
CA VAL A 538 -52.49 -17.67 25.57
C VAL A 538 -52.42 -16.65 24.44
N GLU A 539 -51.23 -16.13 24.18
CA GLU A 539 -51.01 -15.11 23.15
C GLU A 539 -50.14 -15.67 22.03
N PHE A 540 -50.45 -15.26 20.80
CA PHE A 540 -49.64 -15.59 19.63
C PHE A 540 -49.56 -14.39 18.70
N ASP A 541 -48.37 -13.82 18.65
CA ASP A 541 -48.00 -12.75 17.73
C ASP A 541 -47.50 -13.33 16.41
N PHE A 542 -48.02 -12.81 15.29
CA PHE A 542 -47.58 -13.19 13.95
C PHE A 542 -47.74 -12.04 12.96
N ASN A 543 -47.01 -12.12 11.86
CA ASN A 543 -47.09 -11.17 10.77
C ASN A 543 -47.80 -11.77 9.55
N ILE A 544 -48.70 -11.01 8.95
CA ILE A 544 -49.27 -11.29 7.63
C ILE A 544 -48.56 -10.41 6.61
N SER A 545 -47.89 -11.04 5.64
CA SER A 545 -47.17 -10.34 4.57
C SER A 545 -47.91 -10.38 3.24
N ALA A 546 -47.81 -9.30 2.46
CA ALA A 546 -48.28 -9.30 1.08
C ALA A 546 -47.34 -10.16 0.22
N PRO A 547 -47.87 -10.96 -0.73
CA PRO A 547 -47.03 -11.67 -1.68
C PRO A 547 -46.26 -10.65 -2.56
N PRO A 548 -45.00 -10.96 -2.92
CA PRO A 548 -44.25 -10.13 -3.85
C PRO A 548 -44.86 -10.18 -5.25
N THR A 549 -44.39 -9.35 -6.18
CA THR A 549 -44.74 -9.43 -7.61
C THR A 549 -43.48 -9.77 -8.39
N ALA A 550 -43.32 -11.06 -8.74
CA ALA A 550 -42.19 -11.56 -9.49
C ALA A 550 -42.03 -10.85 -10.85
N GLY A 551 -40.80 -10.43 -11.16
CA GLY A 551 -40.47 -9.76 -12.42
C GLY A 551 -38.99 -9.91 -12.72
N PHE A 552 -38.60 -10.00 -13.98
CA PHE A 552 -37.19 -10.00 -14.37
C PHE A 552 -36.95 -9.46 -15.78
N MET A 553 -35.68 -9.23 -16.11
CA MET A 553 -35.19 -8.97 -17.45
C MET A 553 -33.98 -9.87 -17.76
N ALA A 554 -33.77 -10.16 -19.05
CA ALA A 554 -32.61 -10.89 -19.55
C ALA A 554 -31.82 -10.01 -20.53
N ALA A 555 -30.49 -10.12 -20.50
CA ALA A 555 -29.58 -9.42 -21.42
C ALA A 555 -28.44 -10.35 -21.86
N GLY A 556 -27.96 -10.20 -23.10
CA GLY A 556 -26.92 -11.08 -23.67
C GLY A 556 -27.50 -12.38 -24.22
N SER A 557 -28.09 -12.29 -25.41
CA SER A 557 -28.89 -13.37 -26.03
C SER A 557 -28.11 -14.20 -27.05
N CYS A 558 -26.78 -14.29 -26.97
CA CYS A 558 -26.00 -14.94 -28.03
C CYS A 558 -25.58 -16.36 -27.63
N LEU A 559 -25.72 -17.31 -28.56
CA LEU A 559 -25.27 -18.69 -28.36
C LEU A 559 -23.80 -18.75 -27.91
N GLY A 560 -23.53 -19.41 -26.79
CA GLY A 560 -22.18 -19.55 -26.25
C GLY A 560 -21.68 -18.32 -25.46
N ASP A 561 -22.47 -17.26 -25.31
CA ASP A 561 -22.24 -16.19 -24.35
C ASP A 561 -23.18 -16.37 -23.14
N SER A 562 -22.80 -15.86 -21.97
CA SER A 562 -23.67 -15.94 -20.80
C SER A 562 -24.80 -14.90 -20.88
N THR A 563 -26.04 -15.37 -20.86
CA THR A 563 -27.23 -14.55 -20.63
C THR A 563 -27.29 -14.14 -19.16
N ILE A 564 -27.42 -12.84 -18.91
CA ILE A 564 -27.49 -12.24 -17.58
C ILE A 564 -28.96 -12.01 -17.24
N PHE A 565 -29.41 -12.60 -16.14
CA PHE A 565 -30.75 -12.41 -15.62
C PHE A 565 -30.72 -11.43 -14.45
N THR A 566 -31.60 -10.44 -14.49
CA THR A 566 -31.72 -9.43 -13.43
C THR A 566 -33.12 -9.48 -12.82
N ASP A 567 -33.18 -9.72 -11.51
CA ASP A 567 -34.40 -9.65 -10.72
C ASP A 567 -34.97 -8.22 -10.70
N LYS A 568 -36.27 -8.12 -10.98
CA LYS A 568 -37.08 -6.89 -10.95
C LYS A 568 -38.33 -7.08 -10.09
N THR A 569 -38.31 -8.07 -9.19
CA THR A 569 -39.40 -8.38 -8.28
C THR A 569 -39.73 -7.17 -7.40
N LYS A 570 -41.02 -6.83 -7.32
CA LYS A 570 -41.52 -5.84 -6.36
C LYS A 570 -41.85 -6.55 -5.04
N THR A 571 -41.25 -6.07 -3.95
CA THR A 571 -41.31 -6.74 -2.63
C THR A 571 -42.65 -6.57 -1.90
N ASN A 572 -43.43 -5.54 -2.25
CA ASN A 572 -44.72 -5.23 -1.63
C ASN A 572 -44.67 -5.12 -0.09
N GLY A 573 -43.55 -4.62 0.46
CA GLY A 573 -43.38 -4.33 1.89
C GLY A 573 -42.65 -5.40 2.70
N SER A 574 -42.42 -6.60 2.14
CA SER A 574 -41.69 -7.69 2.81
C SER A 574 -40.50 -8.15 1.97
N PHE A 575 -39.35 -8.39 2.60
CA PHE A 575 -38.13 -8.78 1.88
C PHE A 575 -38.25 -10.14 1.19
N ILE A 576 -37.66 -10.29 0.01
CA ILE A 576 -37.57 -11.58 -0.69
C ILE A 576 -36.54 -12.46 0.02
N LYS A 577 -36.95 -13.68 0.36
CA LYS A 577 -36.16 -14.71 1.03
C LYS A 577 -35.56 -15.70 0.04
N THR A 578 -36.31 -16.08 -0.99
CA THR A 578 -35.88 -17.10 -1.95
C THR A 578 -36.11 -16.66 -3.39
N TRP A 579 -35.18 -17.08 -4.26
CA TRP A 579 -35.28 -17.02 -5.71
C TRP A 579 -35.09 -18.44 -6.24
N LEU A 580 -35.85 -18.81 -7.26
CA LEU A 580 -35.67 -20.03 -8.03
C LEU A 580 -35.90 -19.71 -9.50
N TRP A 581 -34.81 -19.73 -10.24
CA TRP A 581 -34.78 -19.64 -11.69
C TRP A 581 -34.86 -21.02 -12.29
N ASP A 582 -35.74 -21.20 -13.26
CA ASP A 582 -35.75 -22.31 -14.22
C ASP A 582 -35.49 -21.69 -15.60
N PHE A 583 -34.36 -22.06 -16.22
CA PHE A 583 -33.92 -21.44 -17.47
C PHE A 583 -34.59 -22.05 -18.71
N GLY A 584 -35.47 -23.04 -18.54
CA GLY A 584 -36.21 -23.68 -19.62
C GLY A 584 -35.42 -24.74 -20.39
N ASP A 585 -34.23 -25.12 -19.90
CA ASP A 585 -33.33 -26.13 -20.48
C ASP A 585 -33.00 -27.27 -19.49
N ASN A 586 -33.85 -27.46 -18.47
CA ASN A 586 -33.68 -28.37 -17.33
C ASN A 586 -32.58 -27.96 -16.34
N THR A 587 -32.10 -26.72 -16.38
CA THR A 587 -31.19 -26.17 -15.39
C THR A 587 -31.85 -25.07 -14.56
N THR A 588 -31.38 -24.90 -13.32
CA THR A 588 -31.97 -23.97 -12.35
C THR A 588 -30.91 -23.18 -11.59
N SER A 589 -31.28 -22.05 -11.01
CA SER A 589 -30.43 -21.29 -10.07
C SER A 589 -31.21 -20.72 -8.90
N ALA A 590 -30.60 -20.67 -7.72
CA ALA A 590 -31.16 -20.03 -6.53
C ALA A 590 -30.62 -18.61 -6.28
N LEU A 591 -29.73 -18.11 -7.15
CA LEU A 591 -29.15 -16.77 -7.03
C LEU A 591 -30.20 -15.70 -7.39
N GLN A 592 -30.09 -14.51 -6.80
CA GLN A 592 -30.98 -13.40 -7.17
C GLN A 592 -30.77 -12.96 -8.63
N ASN A 593 -29.52 -12.82 -9.09
CA ASN A 593 -29.19 -12.36 -10.44
C ASN A 593 -28.21 -13.34 -11.11
N PRO A 594 -28.68 -14.49 -11.60
CA PRO A 594 -27.81 -15.51 -12.17
C PRO A 594 -27.33 -15.14 -13.58
N LYS A 595 -26.23 -15.76 -13.97
CA LYS A 595 -25.80 -15.86 -15.37
C LYS A 595 -26.01 -17.30 -15.83
N HIS A 596 -26.49 -17.47 -17.06
CA HIS A 596 -26.71 -18.80 -17.63
C HIS A 596 -26.16 -18.89 -19.04
N LEU A 597 -25.62 -20.06 -19.40
CA LEU A 597 -25.02 -20.32 -20.70
C LEU A 597 -25.87 -21.34 -21.45
N TYR A 598 -26.51 -20.89 -22.53
CA TYR A 598 -27.29 -21.77 -23.40
C TYR A 598 -26.38 -22.48 -24.42
N THR A 599 -26.58 -23.78 -24.58
CA THR A 599 -25.79 -24.64 -25.48
C THR A 599 -26.41 -24.78 -26.86
N ASN A 600 -27.67 -24.39 -27.03
CA ASN A 600 -28.37 -24.39 -28.30
C ASN A 600 -29.07 -23.03 -28.51
N PRO A 601 -29.20 -22.56 -29.76
CA PRO A 601 -29.97 -21.37 -30.07
C PRO A 601 -31.47 -21.70 -30.05
N GLY A 602 -32.32 -20.67 -29.85
CA GLY A 602 -33.77 -20.82 -29.86
C GLY A 602 -34.48 -20.16 -28.69
N ASN A 603 -35.75 -20.51 -28.51
CA ASN A 603 -36.64 -19.92 -27.54
C ASN A 603 -36.69 -20.72 -26.23
N TYR A 604 -36.41 -20.06 -25.11
CA TYR A 604 -36.44 -20.63 -23.77
C TYR A 604 -37.52 -19.98 -22.91
N LYS A 605 -38.35 -20.81 -22.26
CA LYS A 605 -39.34 -20.37 -21.28
C LYS A 605 -38.66 -20.23 -19.92
N VAL A 606 -38.18 -19.04 -19.60
CA VAL A 606 -37.51 -18.79 -18.32
C VAL A 606 -38.54 -18.42 -17.26
N LYS A 607 -38.54 -19.16 -16.15
CA LYS A 607 -39.42 -18.93 -15.01
C LYS A 607 -38.61 -18.46 -13.80
N LEU A 608 -39.05 -17.38 -13.16
CA LEU A 608 -38.56 -16.92 -11.87
C LEU A 608 -39.66 -17.11 -10.83
N SER A 609 -39.39 -17.91 -9.81
CA SER A 609 -40.23 -18.05 -8.62
C SER A 609 -39.54 -17.39 -7.43
N VAL A 610 -40.26 -16.56 -6.70
CA VAL A 610 -39.72 -15.82 -5.54
C VAL A 610 -40.66 -15.94 -4.35
N ALA A 611 -40.13 -16.00 -3.13
CA ALA A 611 -40.94 -15.91 -1.92
C ALA A 611 -40.31 -14.98 -0.90
N ASN A 612 -41.16 -14.30 -0.12
CA ASN A 612 -40.71 -13.38 0.94
C ASN A 612 -40.32 -14.11 2.24
N VAL A 613 -39.87 -13.35 3.25
CA VAL A 613 -39.45 -13.86 4.57
C VAL A 613 -40.49 -14.72 5.29
N ASN A 614 -41.78 -14.50 5.00
CA ASN A 614 -42.90 -15.26 5.57
C ASN A 614 -43.36 -16.42 4.67
N GLY A 615 -42.62 -16.71 3.59
CA GLY A 615 -42.93 -17.78 2.65
C GLY A 615 -44.01 -17.43 1.62
N CYS A 616 -44.44 -16.18 1.51
CA CYS A 616 -45.42 -15.77 0.52
C CYS A 616 -44.75 -15.67 -0.85
N GLY A 617 -45.12 -16.57 -1.76
CA GLY A 617 -44.50 -16.72 -3.06
C GLY A 617 -45.34 -16.25 -4.24
N THR A 618 -44.66 -15.82 -5.31
CA THR A 618 -45.22 -15.66 -6.65
C THR A 618 -44.21 -16.13 -7.69
N ASP A 619 -44.68 -16.35 -8.91
CA ASP A 619 -43.80 -16.63 -10.04
C ASP A 619 -44.17 -15.79 -11.26
N THR A 620 -43.22 -15.70 -12.19
CA THR A 620 -43.40 -15.08 -13.50
C THR A 620 -42.61 -15.85 -14.55
N THR A 621 -43.06 -15.81 -15.81
CA THR A 621 -42.41 -16.50 -16.92
C THR A 621 -42.28 -15.57 -18.11
N ILE A 622 -41.08 -15.48 -18.69
CA ILE A 622 -40.78 -14.65 -19.88
C ILE A 622 -40.05 -15.54 -20.91
N MET A 623 -40.35 -15.32 -22.19
CA MET A 623 -39.63 -15.96 -23.30
C MET A 623 -38.31 -15.25 -23.57
N VAL A 624 -37.19 -15.98 -23.54
CA VAL A 624 -35.86 -15.49 -23.90
C VAL A 624 -35.41 -16.20 -25.16
N TYR A 625 -35.12 -15.44 -26.22
CA TYR A 625 -34.54 -15.98 -27.45
C TYR A 625 -33.01 -15.90 -27.40
N ILE A 626 -32.35 -16.98 -27.83
CA ILE A 626 -30.90 -17.10 -27.95
C ILE A 626 -30.54 -17.17 -29.45
N ASP A 627 -29.91 -16.12 -29.94
CA ASP A 627 -29.45 -15.90 -31.31
C ASP A 627 -28.29 -16.83 -31.69
N HIS A 628 -28.25 -17.25 -32.96
CA HIS A 628 -27.05 -17.82 -33.57
C HIS A 628 -25.93 -16.76 -33.67
N LYS A 629 -24.68 -17.19 -33.49
CA LYS A 629 -23.52 -16.34 -33.82
C LYS A 629 -23.36 -16.22 -35.33
N PRO A 630 -23.03 -15.02 -35.88
CA PRO A 630 -22.73 -14.88 -37.30
C PRO A 630 -21.45 -15.64 -37.68
N VAL A 631 -21.28 -15.93 -38.97
CA VAL A 631 -20.10 -16.61 -39.52
C VAL A 631 -19.27 -15.59 -40.30
N ALA A 632 -18.10 -15.24 -39.77
CA ALA A 632 -17.15 -14.35 -40.45
C ALA A 632 -16.42 -15.08 -41.59
N SER A 633 -16.24 -14.40 -42.74
CA SER A 633 -15.48 -14.92 -43.88
C SER A 633 -15.02 -13.77 -44.80
N PHE A 634 -13.89 -13.92 -45.50
CA PHE A 634 -13.39 -12.91 -46.45
C PHE A 634 -12.38 -13.44 -47.48
N ILE A 635 -12.16 -12.67 -48.56
CA ILE A 635 -11.15 -12.90 -49.60
C ILE A 635 -10.23 -11.68 -49.81
N THR A 636 -9.10 -11.87 -50.50
CA THR A 636 -8.07 -10.85 -50.77
C THR A 636 -7.58 -10.89 -52.23
N SER A 637 -7.08 -9.77 -52.74
CA SER A 637 -6.40 -9.69 -54.06
C SER A 637 -5.01 -10.35 -54.05
N VAL A 638 -4.40 -10.64 -55.23
CA VAL A 638 -3.01 -11.14 -55.39
C VAL A 638 -2.35 -10.55 -56.67
N PRO A 639 -1.00 -10.40 -56.76
CA PRO A 639 0.02 -10.69 -55.73
C PRO A 639 0.21 -9.55 -54.72
N ASP A 640 0.66 -9.92 -53.51
CA ASP A 640 0.76 -9.07 -52.33
C ASP A 640 2.21 -8.59 -52.11
N CYS A 641 2.59 -7.51 -52.79
CA CYS A 641 3.93 -6.92 -52.66
C CYS A 641 3.94 -5.79 -51.62
N ILE A 642 5.06 -5.63 -50.89
CA ILE A 642 5.28 -4.51 -49.95
C ILE A 642 4.95 -3.16 -50.60
N GLY A 643 4.19 -2.31 -49.90
CA GLY A 643 3.79 -1.00 -50.40
C GLY A 643 2.69 -0.99 -51.48
N ARG A 644 2.23 -2.15 -51.98
CA ARG A 644 1.02 -2.22 -52.82
C ARG A 644 -0.23 -2.38 -51.94
N SER A 645 -1.37 -1.87 -52.41
CA SER A 645 -2.65 -2.00 -51.73
C SER A 645 -3.27 -3.38 -51.97
N ILE A 646 -3.62 -4.08 -50.89
CA ILE A 646 -4.37 -5.34 -50.91
C ILE A 646 -5.84 -5.03 -50.69
N THR A 647 -6.72 -5.50 -51.59
CA THR A 647 -8.16 -5.34 -51.46
C THR A 647 -8.77 -6.48 -50.65
N PHE A 648 -9.47 -6.15 -49.56
CA PHE A 648 -10.21 -7.09 -48.72
C PHE A 648 -11.70 -7.04 -49.09
N THR A 649 -12.31 -8.20 -49.31
CA THR A 649 -13.76 -8.33 -49.61
C THR A 649 -14.42 -9.28 -48.64
N ASP A 650 -15.43 -8.78 -47.92
CA ASP A 650 -16.21 -9.55 -46.97
C ASP A 650 -17.09 -10.61 -47.65
N GLN A 651 -17.24 -11.76 -46.99
CA GLN A 651 -18.11 -12.89 -47.36
C GLN A 651 -18.89 -13.42 -46.13
N SER A 652 -18.99 -12.62 -45.08
CA SER A 652 -19.61 -13.02 -43.82
C SER A 652 -21.12 -13.20 -43.96
N THR A 653 -21.69 -14.13 -43.19
CA THR A 653 -23.13 -14.46 -43.23
C THR A 653 -23.73 -14.49 -41.82
N SER A 654 -25.05 -14.29 -41.72
CA SER A 654 -25.80 -14.48 -40.49
C SER A 654 -27.17 -15.10 -40.75
N VAL A 655 -27.67 -15.88 -39.78
CA VAL A 655 -29.01 -16.47 -39.79
C VAL A 655 -29.99 -15.59 -39.01
N ASP A 656 -29.56 -15.11 -37.84
CA ASP A 656 -30.32 -14.16 -37.02
C ASP A 656 -29.73 -12.75 -37.19
N GLY A 657 -30.57 -11.72 -37.32
CA GLY A 657 -30.13 -10.31 -37.38
C GLY A 657 -29.35 -9.89 -38.63
N LYS A 658 -28.91 -8.63 -38.63
CA LYS A 658 -28.08 -8.03 -39.70
C LYS A 658 -26.68 -7.77 -39.19
N ILE A 659 -25.65 -8.09 -39.97
CA ILE A 659 -24.28 -7.67 -39.65
C ILE A 659 -24.20 -6.15 -39.80
N VAL A 660 -23.82 -5.46 -38.72
CA VAL A 660 -23.71 -3.99 -38.68
C VAL A 660 -22.29 -3.50 -38.43
N LYS A 661 -21.36 -4.39 -38.08
CA LYS A 661 -19.98 -4.01 -37.74
C LYS A 661 -18.99 -5.12 -38.10
N TRP A 662 -17.89 -4.74 -38.75
CA TRP A 662 -16.77 -5.60 -39.13
C TRP A 662 -15.51 -5.08 -38.46
N ILE A 663 -14.92 -5.89 -37.59
CA ILE A 663 -13.67 -5.57 -36.89
C ILE A 663 -12.55 -6.33 -37.57
N TRP A 664 -11.67 -5.59 -38.23
CA TRP A 664 -10.49 -6.08 -38.90
C TRP A 664 -9.26 -5.85 -38.02
N ASN A 665 -8.42 -6.87 -37.90
CA ASN A 665 -7.06 -6.75 -37.41
C ASN A 665 -6.14 -7.28 -38.50
N PHE A 666 -5.27 -6.44 -39.04
CA PHE A 666 -4.48 -6.80 -40.21
C PHE A 666 -3.20 -7.58 -39.86
N GLY A 667 -2.90 -7.79 -38.58
CA GLY A 667 -1.69 -8.48 -38.11
C GLY A 667 -0.46 -7.57 -37.96
N ASP A 668 -0.47 -6.41 -38.61
CA ASP A 668 0.63 -5.43 -38.64
C ASP A 668 0.55 -4.35 -37.55
N GLY A 669 -0.25 -4.60 -36.51
CA GLY A 669 -0.55 -3.65 -35.44
C GLY A 669 -1.64 -2.62 -35.77
N LYS A 670 -2.22 -2.66 -36.97
CA LYS A 670 -3.38 -1.82 -37.34
C LYS A 670 -4.68 -2.61 -37.27
N THR A 671 -5.74 -1.89 -36.91
CA THR A 671 -7.10 -2.42 -36.83
C THR A 671 -8.07 -1.41 -37.43
N ASP A 672 -9.08 -1.89 -38.14
CA ASP A 672 -10.19 -1.07 -38.64
C ASP A 672 -11.53 -1.60 -38.18
N THR A 673 -12.49 -0.68 -38.07
CA THR A 673 -13.87 -1.01 -37.75
C THR A 673 -14.77 -0.39 -38.81
N LEU A 674 -15.39 -1.24 -39.62
CA LEU A 674 -16.28 -0.82 -40.70
C LEU A 674 -17.74 -1.03 -40.32
N THR A 675 -18.61 -0.23 -40.90
CA THR A 675 -20.08 -0.27 -40.70
C THR A 675 -20.83 -0.81 -41.92
N ASN A 676 -20.10 -1.25 -42.96
CA ASN A 676 -20.64 -1.90 -44.15
C ASN A 676 -19.64 -2.94 -44.68
N ASN A 677 -20.09 -3.73 -45.65
CA ASN A 677 -19.34 -4.84 -46.26
C ASN A 677 -18.68 -4.47 -47.61
N GLN A 678 -18.49 -3.18 -47.90
CA GLN A 678 -17.88 -2.77 -49.18
C GLN A 678 -16.39 -3.16 -49.21
N PRO A 679 -15.87 -3.61 -50.36
CA PRO A 679 -14.44 -3.87 -50.51
C PRO A 679 -13.61 -2.63 -50.19
N PHE A 680 -12.50 -2.83 -49.49
CA PHE A 680 -11.59 -1.75 -49.10
C PHE A 680 -10.14 -2.20 -49.20
N ASN A 681 -9.21 -1.24 -49.13
CA ASN A 681 -7.79 -1.48 -49.34
C ASN A 681 -6.99 -1.30 -48.05
N HIS A 682 -5.99 -2.16 -47.84
CA HIS A 682 -4.97 -2.00 -46.80
C HIS A 682 -3.56 -2.18 -47.38
N THR A 683 -2.59 -1.44 -46.85
CA THR A 683 -1.19 -1.48 -47.30
C THR A 683 -0.26 -1.85 -46.15
N TYR A 684 0.58 -2.84 -46.38
CA TYR A 684 1.57 -3.31 -45.40
C TYR A 684 2.91 -2.58 -45.57
N ALA A 685 3.47 -2.13 -44.45
CA ALA A 685 4.72 -1.38 -44.41
C ALA A 685 5.96 -2.30 -44.39
N ASN A 686 5.80 -3.55 -43.98
CA ASN A 686 6.87 -4.53 -43.84
C ASN A 686 6.56 -5.80 -44.64
N THR A 687 7.59 -6.56 -44.98
CA THR A 687 7.46 -7.89 -45.57
C THR A 687 7.31 -8.95 -44.50
N GLY A 688 6.67 -10.06 -44.83
CA GLY A 688 6.45 -11.16 -43.91
C GLY A 688 5.04 -11.71 -44.02
N THR A 689 4.70 -12.63 -43.11
CA THR A 689 3.35 -13.20 -43.03
C THR A 689 2.60 -12.58 -41.87
N ASP A 690 1.59 -11.78 -42.19
CA ASP A 690 0.66 -11.20 -41.23
C ASP A 690 -0.62 -12.03 -41.17
N THR A 691 -1.13 -12.26 -39.96
CA THR A 691 -2.38 -13.01 -39.77
C THR A 691 -3.54 -12.03 -39.67
N VAL A 692 -4.30 -11.89 -40.76
CA VAL A 692 -5.49 -11.04 -40.78
C VAL A 692 -6.63 -11.75 -40.07
N LYS A 693 -7.27 -11.03 -39.15
CA LYS A 693 -8.39 -11.51 -38.35
C LYS A 693 -9.62 -10.66 -38.64
N LEU A 694 -10.75 -11.31 -38.86
CA LEU A 694 -12.05 -10.67 -38.99
C LEU A 694 -13.00 -11.19 -37.90
N THR A 695 -13.68 -10.25 -37.23
CA THR A 695 -14.83 -10.52 -36.37
C THR A 695 -15.99 -9.66 -36.84
N VAL A 696 -17.16 -10.25 -37.05
CA VAL A 696 -18.38 -9.52 -37.41
C VAL A 696 -19.36 -9.49 -36.26
N ILE A 697 -20.13 -8.41 -36.14
CA ILE A 697 -21.09 -8.19 -35.06
C ILE A 697 -22.46 -7.83 -35.64
N LEU A 698 -23.49 -8.47 -35.10
CA LEU A 698 -24.89 -8.24 -35.46
C LEU A 698 -25.48 -7.00 -34.78
N ASP A 699 -26.61 -6.52 -35.29
CA ASP A 699 -27.47 -5.52 -34.65
C ASP A 699 -27.99 -5.95 -33.28
N THR A 700 -28.10 -7.26 -33.03
CA THR A 700 -28.42 -7.82 -31.70
C THR A 700 -27.21 -7.87 -30.74
N GLY A 701 -26.01 -7.55 -31.23
CA GLY A 701 -24.77 -7.52 -30.45
C GLY A 701 -23.95 -8.82 -30.49
N CYS A 702 -24.44 -9.89 -31.13
CA CYS A 702 -23.70 -11.15 -31.21
C CYS A 702 -22.48 -11.06 -32.13
N SER A 703 -21.35 -11.54 -31.63
CA SER A 703 -20.09 -11.61 -32.37
C SER A 703 -19.85 -12.99 -32.96
N SER A 704 -19.24 -13.01 -34.16
CA SER A 704 -18.75 -14.24 -34.76
C SER A 704 -17.56 -14.80 -33.99
N ALA A 705 -17.24 -16.07 -34.23
CA ALA A 705 -15.87 -16.52 -34.03
C ALA A 705 -14.91 -15.71 -34.90
N VAL A 706 -13.66 -15.57 -34.44
CA VAL A 706 -12.60 -14.91 -35.21
C VAL A 706 -12.25 -15.82 -36.38
N VAL A 707 -12.37 -15.32 -37.60
CA VAL A 707 -11.80 -15.98 -38.78
C VAL A 707 -10.42 -15.40 -39.05
N GLU A 708 -9.45 -16.28 -39.30
CA GLU A 708 -8.06 -15.89 -39.54
C GLU A 708 -7.61 -16.35 -40.93
N LYS A 709 -6.90 -15.49 -41.64
CA LYS A 709 -6.24 -15.81 -42.90
C LYS A 709 -4.85 -15.19 -42.92
N ALA A 710 -3.84 -16.02 -43.19
CA ALA A 710 -2.47 -15.54 -43.37
C ALA A 710 -2.33 -14.82 -44.72
N ILE A 711 -1.76 -13.62 -44.69
CA ILE A 711 -1.40 -12.82 -45.86
C ILE A 711 0.12 -12.67 -45.86
N THR A 712 0.77 -13.10 -46.95
CA THR A 712 2.23 -13.02 -47.09
C THR A 712 2.56 -11.84 -47.99
N VAL A 713 3.20 -10.83 -47.42
CA VAL A 713 3.67 -9.62 -48.10
C VAL A 713 5.10 -9.83 -48.56
N SER A 714 5.30 -9.94 -49.87
CA SER A 714 6.61 -10.20 -50.48
C SER A 714 7.41 -8.92 -50.74
N PRO A 715 8.75 -8.95 -50.65
CA PRO A 715 9.59 -7.80 -50.96
C PRO A 715 9.52 -7.40 -52.44
N ILE A 716 9.72 -6.11 -52.70
CA ILE A 716 9.94 -5.57 -54.05
C ILE A 716 11.46 -5.47 -54.28
N PRO A 717 11.96 -5.88 -55.46
CA PRO A 717 13.37 -5.68 -55.82
C PRO A 717 13.76 -4.19 -55.81
N VAL A 718 14.90 -3.88 -55.21
CA VAL A 718 15.59 -2.60 -55.39
C VAL A 718 16.45 -2.73 -56.64
N VAL A 719 16.03 -2.08 -57.73
CA VAL A 719 16.76 -2.15 -58.99
C VAL A 719 17.96 -1.23 -58.97
N ASP A 720 19.15 -1.78 -59.20
CA ASP A 720 20.36 -1.00 -59.41
C ASP A 720 21.32 -1.66 -60.40
N PHE A 721 22.18 -0.84 -61.01
CA PHE A 721 23.20 -1.31 -61.93
C PHE A 721 24.32 -0.29 -62.13
N ALA A 722 25.52 -0.80 -62.41
CA ALA A 722 26.68 0.00 -62.76
C ALA A 722 26.77 0.24 -64.27
N LEU A 723 27.05 1.49 -64.63
CA LEU A 723 27.36 1.93 -65.99
C LEU A 723 28.88 1.89 -66.22
N PRO A 724 29.36 1.36 -67.36
CA PRO A 724 30.77 1.41 -67.70
C PRO A 724 31.20 2.82 -68.19
N ALA A 725 32.50 3.09 -68.30
CA ALA A 725 33.01 4.28 -68.99
C ALA A 725 33.67 3.83 -70.30
N VAL A 726 33.08 4.18 -71.44
CA VAL A 726 33.53 3.72 -72.76
C VAL A 726 33.63 4.88 -73.76
N CYS A 727 34.57 4.79 -74.70
CA CYS A 727 34.59 5.58 -75.93
C CYS A 727 34.16 4.73 -77.13
N LEU A 728 33.88 5.36 -78.27
CA LEU A 728 33.43 4.68 -79.49
C LEU A 728 34.33 3.55 -79.97
N ASN A 729 35.63 3.65 -79.68
CA ASN A 729 36.65 2.68 -80.07
C ASN A 729 36.72 1.46 -79.14
N ASP A 730 36.01 1.47 -78.02
CA ASP A 730 35.96 0.34 -77.09
C ASP A 730 35.02 -0.77 -77.62
N THR A 731 35.36 -2.03 -77.37
CA THR A 731 34.70 -3.19 -78.00
C THR A 731 33.22 -3.34 -77.63
N TYR A 732 32.85 -3.04 -76.38
CA TYR A 732 31.48 -3.06 -75.85
C TYR A 732 31.39 -2.29 -74.52
N ALA A 733 30.17 -1.87 -74.15
CA ALA A 733 29.80 -1.47 -72.80
C ALA A 733 29.36 -2.72 -72.01
N GLN A 734 30.02 -3.01 -70.89
CA GLN A 734 29.61 -4.05 -69.94
C GLN A 734 28.73 -3.44 -68.85
N PHE A 735 27.48 -3.89 -68.76
CA PHE A 735 26.59 -3.51 -67.67
C PHE A 735 26.65 -4.58 -66.58
N THR A 736 26.58 -4.14 -65.33
CA THR A 736 26.62 -5.04 -64.16
C THR A 736 25.39 -4.79 -63.31
N ASN A 737 24.56 -5.82 -63.13
CA ASN A 737 23.44 -5.76 -62.20
C ASN A 737 23.96 -5.61 -60.76
N GLN A 738 23.36 -4.68 -60.04
CA GLN A 738 23.59 -4.44 -58.61
C GLN A 738 22.27 -4.48 -57.82
N SER A 739 21.18 -4.95 -58.46
CA SER A 739 19.88 -5.04 -57.83
C SER A 739 19.90 -6.00 -56.66
N SER A 740 19.15 -5.66 -55.61
CA SER A 740 19.02 -6.42 -54.38
C SER A 740 17.55 -6.60 -53.99
N ILE A 741 17.27 -7.52 -53.06
CA ILE A 741 15.96 -7.68 -52.45
C ILE A 741 16.12 -8.02 -50.97
N ALA A 742 15.18 -7.56 -50.14
CA ALA A 742 15.34 -7.61 -48.69
C ALA A 742 15.46 -9.04 -48.12
N ASP A 743 14.92 -10.05 -48.80
CA ASP A 743 14.94 -11.46 -48.37
C ASP A 743 16.07 -12.29 -49.00
N SER A 744 17.02 -11.65 -49.68
CA SER A 744 18.12 -12.30 -50.39
C SER A 744 17.70 -13.27 -51.52
N SER A 745 16.50 -13.09 -52.09
CA SER A 745 16.03 -13.88 -53.23
C SER A 745 16.59 -13.40 -54.58
N GLU A 746 17.69 -12.63 -54.62
CA GLU A 746 18.27 -12.13 -55.88
C GLU A 746 18.64 -13.23 -56.89
N PRO A 747 19.09 -14.44 -56.49
CA PRO A 747 19.40 -15.51 -57.44
C PRO A 747 18.22 -15.95 -58.31
N THR A 748 16.98 -15.65 -57.91
CA THR A 748 15.74 -16.01 -58.62
C THR A 748 15.17 -14.86 -59.45
N PHE A 749 15.87 -13.73 -59.53
CA PHE A 749 15.46 -12.59 -60.34
C PHE A 749 15.38 -12.91 -61.84
N ASN A 750 14.33 -12.39 -62.46
CA ASN A 750 14.24 -12.25 -63.90
C ASN A 750 14.62 -10.82 -64.30
N TYR A 751 15.56 -10.68 -65.24
CA TYR A 751 16.08 -9.40 -65.72
C TYR A 751 15.51 -9.07 -67.09
N LEU A 752 15.22 -7.79 -67.32
CA LEU A 752 14.94 -7.23 -68.64
C LEU A 752 15.64 -5.88 -68.77
N TRP A 753 16.73 -5.87 -69.52
CA TRP A 753 17.49 -4.70 -69.91
C TRP A 753 16.94 -4.10 -71.19
N ASN A 754 16.98 -2.78 -71.29
CA ASN A 754 16.78 -1.99 -72.52
C ASN A 754 17.90 -0.94 -72.57
N PHE A 755 18.78 -1.01 -73.57
CA PHE A 755 19.96 -0.16 -73.68
C PHE A 755 19.64 1.25 -74.20
N GLY A 756 18.40 1.50 -74.64
CA GLY A 756 17.99 2.77 -75.21
C GLY A 756 18.70 3.11 -76.52
N ASP A 757 19.28 2.12 -77.20
CA ASP A 757 20.02 2.26 -78.46
C ASP A 757 19.07 2.13 -79.67
N PRO A 758 18.73 3.24 -80.36
CA PRO A 758 17.87 3.19 -81.55
C PRO A 758 18.56 2.54 -82.76
N ASN A 759 19.89 2.38 -82.73
CA ASN A 759 20.70 1.82 -83.83
C ASN A 759 21.08 0.35 -83.59
N ALA A 760 20.48 -0.30 -82.59
CA ALA A 760 20.68 -1.72 -82.31
C ALA A 760 20.29 -2.60 -83.51
N THR A 761 20.95 -3.75 -83.65
CA THR A 761 20.72 -4.69 -84.76
C THR A 761 20.38 -6.07 -84.22
N ALA A 762 19.93 -7.00 -85.07
CA ALA A 762 19.68 -8.38 -84.65
C ALA A 762 20.93 -9.07 -84.06
N ALA A 763 22.15 -8.65 -84.45
CA ALA A 763 23.40 -9.16 -83.91
C ALA A 763 23.86 -8.46 -82.60
N ASN A 764 23.23 -7.34 -82.24
CA ASN A 764 23.49 -6.54 -81.03
C ASN A 764 22.16 -5.92 -80.57
N PRO A 765 21.27 -6.73 -79.94
CA PRO A 765 19.89 -6.35 -79.68
C PRO A 765 19.79 -5.25 -78.63
N ASN A 766 18.78 -4.38 -78.76
CA ASN A 766 18.53 -3.28 -77.81
C ASN A 766 18.08 -3.76 -76.41
N THR A 767 17.74 -5.04 -76.25
CA THR A 767 17.27 -5.60 -74.98
C THR A 767 18.01 -6.88 -74.65
N SER A 768 18.17 -7.19 -73.37
CA SER A 768 18.77 -8.45 -72.90
C SER A 768 18.09 -8.95 -71.63
N THR A 769 18.06 -10.28 -71.44
CA THR A 769 17.61 -10.92 -70.20
C THR A 769 18.76 -11.49 -69.37
N GLU A 770 20.01 -11.27 -69.80
CA GLU A 770 21.18 -11.67 -69.03
C GLU A 770 21.33 -10.81 -67.76
N GLN A 771 21.90 -11.38 -66.70
CA GLN A 771 22.17 -10.64 -65.46
C GLN A 771 23.17 -9.49 -65.67
N ASN A 772 24.24 -9.72 -66.45
CA ASN A 772 25.31 -8.74 -66.70
C ASN A 772 25.59 -8.65 -68.21
N PRO A 773 24.73 -7.98 -68.99
CA PRO A 773 24.82 -8.01 -70.44
C PRO A 773 25.92 -7.09 -70.98
N LYS A 774 26.34 -7.37 -72.21
CA LYS A 774 27.22 -6.52 -73.02
C LYS A 774 26.43 -5.90 -74.16
N HIS A 775 26.68 -4.62 -74.46
CA HIS A 775 26.09 -3.94 -75.62
C HIS A 775 27.15 -3.07 -76.33
N LYS A 776 27.20 -3.14 -77.66
CA LYS A 776 28.10 -2.29 -78.45
C LYS A 776 27.35 -1.11 -79.06
N TYR A 777 27.72 0.10 -78.69
CA TYR A 777 27.17 1.31 -79.29
C TYR A 777 27.94 1.68 -80.57
N SER A 778 27.22 2.01 -81.64
CA SER A 778 27.79 2.38 -82.94
C SER A 778 27.96 3.88 -83.12
N GLN A 779 27.42 4.69 -82.22
CA GLN A 779 27.43 6.15 -82.27
C GLN A 779 27.72 6.75 -80.88
N ALA A 780 28.50 7.84 -80.85
CA ALA A 780 28.75 8.59 -79.63
C ALA A 780 27.52 9.45 -79.37
N ASP A 781 26.80 9.13 -78.32
CA ASP A 781 25.58 9.81 -77.93
C ASP A 781 25.26 9.56 -76.45
N ASN A 782 24.16 10.15 -75.97
CA ASN A 782 23.56 9.87 -74.68
C ASN A 782 22.39 8.90 -74.85
N TYR A 783 22.42 7.80 -74.10
CA TYR A 783 21.41 6.74 -74.09
C TYR A 783 20.72 6.66 -72.73
N ASN A 784 19.51 6.11 -72.69
CA ASN A 784 18.79 5.83 -71.44
C ASN A 784 18.68 4.32 -71.24
N VAL A 785 19.54 3.77 -70.37
CA VAL A 785 19.55 2.35 -70.08
C VAL A 785 18.54 2.05 -68.99
N THR A 786 17.62 1.13 -69.22
CA THR A 786 16.60 0.70 -68.26
C THR A 786 16.80 -0.76 -67.89
N LEU A 787 16.81 -1.06 -66.60
CA LEU A 787 16.73 -2.42 -66.07
C LEU A 787 15.37 -2.60 -65.39
N THR A 788 14.66 -3.67 -65.73
CA THR A 788 13.48 -4.15 -65.00
C THR A 788 13.84 -5.48 -64.33
N VAL A 789 13.57 -5.59 -63.03
CA VAL A 789 13.78 -6.81 -62.25
C VAL A 789 12.44 -7.28 -61.71
N THR A 790 12.17 -8.58 -61.88
CA THR A 790 11.00 -9.25 -61.31
C THR A 790 11.46 -10.36 -60.37
N SER A 791 11.00 -10.33 -59.11
CA SER A 791 11.28 -11.40 -58.12
C SER A 791 10.47 -12.66 -58.40
N GLU A 792 10.82 -13.77 -57.73
CA GLU A 792 10.07 -15.03 -57.85
C GLU A 792 8.61 -14.94 -57.40
N TYR A 793 8.29 -13.96 -56.55
CA TYR A 793 6.92 -13.69 -56.08
C TYR A 793 6.07 -12.89 -57.07
N GLY A 794 6.62 -12.52 -58.23
CA GLY A 794 5.93 -11.70 -59.24
C GLY A 794 5.95 -10.19 -58.95
N CYS A 795 6.72 -9.73 -57.97
CA CYS A 795 6.90 -8.31 -57.69
C CYS A 795 7.96 -7.72 -58.63
N SER A 796 7.59 -6.72 -59.43
CA SER A 796 8.45 -6.10 -60.43
C SER A 796 8.69 -4.61 -60.17
N GLN A 797 9.91 -4.16 -60.49
CA GLN A 797 10.33 -2.76 -60.43
C GLN A 797 11.32 -2.45 -61.57
N SER A 798 11.45 -1.18 -61.96
CA SER A 798 12.40 -0.75 -62.99
C SER A 798 13.19 0.50 -62.57
N LYS A 799 14.41 0.64 -63.11
CA LYS A 799 15.26 1.83 -62.97
C LYS A 799 15.86 2.20 -64.33
N THR A 800 15.83 3.48 -64.66
CA THR A 800 16.45 4.04 -65.87
C THR A 800 17.60 4.97 -65.48
N GLN A 801 18.77 4.83 -66.12
CA GLN A 801 19.94 5.70 -65.92
C GLN A 801 20.46 6.25 -67.26
N PRO A 802 20.87 7.52 -67.32
CA PRO A 802 21.51 8.10 -68.50
C PRO A 802 22.95 7.57 -68.66
N PHE A 803 23.36 7.25 -69.89
CA PHE A 803 24.65 6.66 -70.23
C PHE A 803 25.27 7.34 -71.45
N THR A 804 26.52 7.83 -71.33
CA THR A 804 27.23 8.54 -72.41
C THR A 804 28.33 7.66 -73.01
N VAL A 805 28.35 7.56 -74.34
CA VAL A 805 29.47 6.95 -75.09
C VAL A 805 30.36 8.08 -75.62
N ASN A 806 31.62 8.14 -75.18
CA ASN A 806 32.54 9.25 -75.51
C ASN A 806 33.06 9.17 -76.96
N GLY A 807 33.32 10.33 -77.58
CA GLY A 807 33.52 10.47 -79.02
C GLY A 807 34.94 10.29 -79.56
N ASP A 808 36.02 10.61 -78.81
CA ASP A 808 37.41 10.49 -79.29
C ASP A 808 38.49 10.58 -78.16
N THR A 809 39.77 10.43 -78.52
CA THR A 809 40.99 10.58 -77.68
C THR A 809 41.16 12.01 -77.14
N PRO A 810 41.48 12.21 -75.85
CA PRO A 810 41.64 13.55 -75.26
C PRO A 810 42.99 14.20 -75.63
N VAL A 811 43.17 15.49 -75.35
CA VAL A 811 44.45 16.23 -75.48
C VAL A 811 44.90 16.70 -74.09
N ALA A 812 46.12 16.34 -73.67
CA ALA A 812 46.66 16.61 -72.33
C ALA A 812 47.48 17.92 -72.27
N ALA A 813 47.21 18.81 -71.30
CA ALA A 813 47.95 20.07 -71.10
C ALA A 813 47.88 20.60 -69.64
N PHE A 814 48.92 21.24 -69.10
CA PHE A 814 48.88 21.88 -67.76
C PHE A 814 49.79 23.14 -67.60
N SER A 815 49.56 23.95 -66.57
CA SER A 815 50.40 25.11 -66.15
C SER A 815 50.75 25.08 -64.65
N ILE A 816 51.81 25.78 -64.22
CA ILE A 816 52.30 25.84 -62.82
C ILE A 816 52.18 27.25 -62.27
N GLU A 817 51.60 27.41 -61.08
CA GLU A 817 51.49 28.71 -60.41
C GLU A 817 52.80 29.12 -59.72
N ASN A 818 53.16 30.41 -59.77
CA ASN A 818 54.34 30.99 -59.11
C ASN A 818 55.67 30.27 -59.36
N SER A 819 55.90 29.80 -60.60
CA SER A 819 57.03 28.95 -60.97
C SER A 819 58.44 29.51 -60.67
N SER A 820 58.57 30.80 -60.35
CA SER A 820 59.84 31.46 -59.99
C SER A 820 60.16 31.48 -58.50
N ASN A 821 59.25 31.09 -57.59
CA ASN A 821 59.49 31.15 -56.14
C ASN A 821 58.78 30.01 -55.39
N LEU A 822 59.29 28.79 -55.54
CA LEU A 822 58.71 27.58 -54.94
C LEU A 822 59.58 27.13 -53.75
N CYS A 823 59.11 27.30 -52.52
CA CYS A 823 59.83 26.86 -51.32
C CYS A 823 59.49 25.42 -50.94
N SER A 824 60.46 24.70 -50.37
CA SER A 824 60.37 23.26 -50.06
C SER A 824 59.25 22.88 -49.08
N MET A 825 58.86 23.81 -48.21
CA MET A 825 57.78 23.60 -47.24
C MET A 825 56.39 23.89 -47.82
N ASP A 826 56.31 24.61 -48.95
CA ASP A 826 55.05 25.09 -49.52
C ASP A 826 54.52 24.13 -50.61
N ASP A 827 53.20 24.10 -50.76
CA ASP A 827 52.55 23.35 -51.83
C ASP A 827 52.75 24.03 -53.19
N VAL A 828 53.12 23.25 -54.20
CA VAL A 828 53.17 23.70 -55.61
C VAL A 828 51.84 23.36 -56.28
N PHE A 829 51.24 24.33 -56.99
CA PHE A 829 49.94 24.18 -57.64
C PHE A 829 50.07 24.03 -59.17
N PHE A 830 49.26 23.12 -59.73
CA PHE A 830 49.22 22.77 -61.15
C PHE A 830 47.78 22.91 -61.69
N ASP A 831 47.57 23.68 -62.75
CA ASP A 831 46.26 23.81 -63.41
C ASP A 831 46.17 22.90 -64.65
N ASP A 832 45.15 22.04 -64.71
CA ASP A 832 44.85 21.19 -65.85
C ASP A 832 44.09 21.95 -66.95
N ARG A 833 44.62 21.85 -68.18
CA ARG A 833 44.16 22.52 -69.40
C ARG A 833 43.73 21.53 -70.50
N SER A 834 43.50 20.27 -70.14
CA SER A 834 43.18 19.19 -71.08
C SER A 834 41.78 19.32 -71.69
N THR A 835 41.55 18.76 -72.89
CA THR A 835 40.27 18.85 -73.62
C THR A 835 39.87 17.53 -74.27
N VAL A 836 38.57 17.27 -74.45
CA VAL A 836 38.00 16.17 -75.25
C VAL A 836 36.84 16.72 -76.09
N ASN A 837 36.69 16.27 -77.34
CA ASN A 837 35.73 16.84 -78.30
C ASN A 837 34.25 16.61 -77.89
N PHE A 838 33.79 15.36 -77.96
CA PHE A 838 32.47 14.94 -77.46
C PHE A 838 32.65 13.92 -76.34
N GLY A 839 32.00 14.16 -75.20
CA GLY A 839 32.14 13.36 -73.99
C GLY A 839 32.91 14.08 -72.88
N SER A 840 33.50 13.32 -71.97
CA SER A 840 34.19 13.84 -70.78
C SER A 840 35.51 13.14 -70.53
N ILE A 841 36.47 13.82 -69.91
CA ILE A 841 37.66 13.17 -69.37
C ILE A 841 37.22 12.20 -68.28
N THR A 842 37.61 10.94 -68.42
CA THR A 842 37.24 9.85 -67.52
C THR A 842 38.32 9.54 -66.48
N LYS A 843 39.58 9.92 -66.74
CA LYS A 843 40.72 9.70 -65.83
C LYS A 843 41.90 10.64 -66.14
N ILE A 844 42.63 11.08 -65.10
CA ILE A 844 43.91 11.81 -65.19
C ILE A 844 44.93 11.14 -64.26
N VAL A 845 46.18 10.98 -64.70
CA VAL A 845 47.29 10.42 -63.93
C VAL A 845 48.43 11.43 -63.88
N TRP A 846 48.87 11.81 -62.68
CA TRP A 846 49.98 12.73 -62.43
C TRP A 846 51.22 12.00 -61.93
N TYR A 847 52.39 12.46 -62.39
CA TYR A 847 53.72 12.08 -61.92
C TYR A 847 54.48 13.35 -61.54
N PHE A 848 54.74 13.61 -60.26
CA PHE A 848 55.35 14.89 -59.81
C PHE A 848 56.90 14.88 -59.78
N ASP A 849 57.51 13.71 -59.91
CA ASP A 849 58.95 13.52 -60.12
C ASP A 849 59.19 12.33 -61.05
N TYR A 850 58.82 12.48 -62.32
CA TYR A 850 58.83 11.40 -63.29
C TYR A 850 60.22 10.81 -63.53
N ASN A 851 61.27 11.63 -63.51
CA ASN A 851 62.63 11.17 -63.81
C ASN A 851 63.22 10.30 -62.69
N ASN A 852 62.95 10.61 -61.43
CA ASN A 852 63.46 9.81 -60.31
C ASN A 852 62.46 8.75 -59.83
N LYS A 853 61.16 8.96 -60.05
CA LYS A 853 60.06 8.09 -59.60
C LYS A 853 58.99 7.90 -60.68
N PRO A 854 59.29 7.20 -61.78
CA PRO A 854 58.37 7.04 -62.92
C PRO A 854 57.14 6.17 -62.64
N THR A 855 57.07 5.49 -61.49
CA THR A 855 55.91 4.68 -61.09
C THR A 855 55.07 5.33 -60.00
N ASP A 856 55.54 6.43 -59.41
CA ASP A 856 54.82 7.16 -58.36
C ASP A 856 53.76 8.03 -59.02
N THR A 857 52.49 7.64 -58.84
CA THR A 857 51.35 8.24 -59.55
C THR A 857 50.26 8.69 -58.62
N VAL A 858 49.60 9.78 -59.00
CA VAL A 858 48.32 10.18 -58.41
C VAL A 858 47.24 10.11 -59.49
N VAL A 859 46.26 9.21 -59.30
CA VAL A 859 45.21 8.93 -60.27
C VAL A 859 43.89 9.55 -59.82
N PHE A 860 43.26 10.29 -60.72
CA PHE A 860 41.92 10.85 -60.55
C PHE A 860 40.99 10.25 -61.61
N TYR A 861 39.84 9.74 -61.20
CA TYR A 861 38.79 9.25 -62.10
C TYR A 861 37.71 10.31 -62.24
N LYS A 862 36.82 10.19 -63.23
CA LYS A 862 35.78 11.19 -63.57
C LYS A 862 35.10 11.81 -62.35
N ASP A 863 34.70 10.97 -61.39
CA ASP A 863 33.95 11.40 -60.21
C ASP A 863 34.83 12.03 -59.11
N SER A 864 36.16 11.84 -59.19
CA SER A 864 37.14 12.44 -58.28
C SER A 864 37.97 13.56 -58.91
N LEU A 865 37.67 13.97 -60.14
CA LEU A 865 38.32 15.13 -60.76
C LEU A 865 37.90 16.42 -60.03
N PRO A 866 38.86 17.22 -59.53
CA PRO A 866 38.54 18.47 -58.87
C PRO A 866 37.86 19.44 -59.85
N ALA A 867 36.71 20.00 -59.47
CA ALA A 867 35.96 20.94 -60.29
C ALA A 867 36.77 22.19 -60.69
N SER A 868 37.74 22.59 -59.85
CA SER A 868 38.65 23.70 -60.12
C SER A 868 39.70 23.38 -61.19
N ARG A 869 39.87 22.10 -61.54
CA ARG A 869 40.97 21.58 -62.37
C ARG A 869 42.35 21.97 -61.83
N LYS A 870 42.47 22.14 -60.51
CA LYS A 870 43.73 22.44 -59.83
C LYS A 870 44.20 21.28 -58.98
N TYR A 871 45.49 20.99 -59.07
CA TYR A 871 46.18 19.93 -58.35
C TYR A 871 47.32 20.54 -57.54
N ARG A 872 47.72 19.90 -56.44
CA ARG A 872 48.82 20.39 -55.61
C ARG A 872 49.77 19.27 -55.22
N HIS A 873 51.04 19.59 -55.07
CA HIS A 873 52.07 18.67 -54.59
C HIS A 873 53.06 19.38 -53.67
N ASN A 874 53.36 18.76 -52.53
CA ASN A 874 54.37 19.23 -51.59
C ASN A 874 55.66 18.43 -51.79
N TYR A 875 56.78 19.10 -52.06
CA TYR A 875 58.06 18.44 -52.29
C TYR A 875 58.83 18.11 -51.00
N GLY A 876 58.28 18.50 -49.85
CA GLY A 876 58.80 18.23 -48.51
C GLY A 876 59.91 19.19 -48.09
N LEU A 877 59.92 19.54 -46.81
CA LEU A 877 60.92 20.43 -46.22
C LEU A 877 62.34 19.89 -46.45
N PHE A 878 63.20 20.70 -47.06
CA PHE A 878 64.64 20.49 -47.04
C PHE A 878 65.37 21.81 -46.80
N ASN A 879 66.47 21.72 -46.06
CA ASN A 879 67.34 22.85 -45.73
C ASN A 879 68.74 22.74 -46.40
N SER A 880 69.02 21.65 -47.11
CA SER A 880 70.22 21.45 -47.94
C SER A 880 70.00 20.33 -48.99
N PRO A 881 70.54 20.43 -50.23
CA PRO A 881 71.18 21.62 -50.82
C PRO A 881 70.18 22.77 -50.99
N LEU A 882 70.65 23.99 -51.27
CA LEU A 882 69.78 25.19 -51.31
C LEU A 882 68.69 25.15 -52.40
N THR A 883 68.81 24.29 -53.41
CA THR A 883 67.81 24.07 -54.47
C THR A 883 67.77 22.62 -54.96
N LYS A 884 66.61 22.14 -55.43
CA LYS A 884 66.40 20.85 -56.13
C LYS A 884 65.51 21.03 -57.38
N SER A 885 65.69 20.21 -58.42
CA SER A 885 64.87 20.27 -59.65
C SER A 885 64.11 18.96 -59.91
N TYR A 886 62.88 19.06 -60.45
CA TYR A 886 61.95 17.94 -60.66
C TYR A 886 61.29 18.00 -62.06
N THR A 887 60.89 16.85 -62.60
CA THR A 887 60.14 16.72 -63.86
C THR A 887 58.72 16.24 -63.60
N VAL A 888 57.70 17.00 -64.01
CA VAL A 888 56.28 16.70 -63.81
C VAL A 888 55.63 16.23 -65.10
N ARG A 889 54.92 15.09 -65.10
CA ARG A 889 54.20 14.49 -66.25
C ARG A 889 52.71 14.27 -65.92
N MET A 890 51.84 14.38 -66.93
CA MET A 890 50.40 14.13 -66.84
C MET A 890 49.87 13.29 -68.02
N ASP A 891 49.09 12.23 -67.74
CA ASP A 891 48.37 11.39 -68.72
C ASP A 891 46.84 11.52 -68.55
N VAL A 892 46.06 11.59 -69.63
CA VAL A 892 44.61 11.92 -69.64
C VAL A 892 43.81 10.96 -70.52
N TYR A 893 42.63 10.53 -70.07
CA TYR A 893 41.78 9.52 -70.72
C TYR A 893 40.33 9.99 -70.94
N SER A 894 39.67 9.50 -72.00
CA SER A 894 38.22 9.69 -72.28
C SER A 894 37.44 8.38 -72.44
N GLY A 895 38.09 7.23 -72.32
CA GLY A 895 37.51 5.88 -72.44
C GLY A 895 38.52 4.84 -71.92
N ILE A 896 38.33 3.56 -72.22
CA ILE A 896 39.27 2.52 -71.79
C ILE A 896 40.59 2.66 -72.55
N THR A 897 40.52 2.86 -73.86
CA THR A 897 41.69 2.89 -74.77
C THR A 897 42.10 4.29 -75.24
N CYS A 898 41.22 5.28 -75.10
CA CYS A 898 41.39 6.65 -75.59
C CYS A 898 42.25 7.52 -74.61
N THR A 899 43.57 7.72 -74.85
CA THR A 899 44.54 8.40 -73.94
C THR A 899 45.58 9.35 -74.60
N ASN A 900 46.08 10.38 -73.87
CA ASN A 900 47.14 11.34 -74.31
C ASN A 900 48.03 11.88 -73.14
N THR A 901 49.24 12.40 -73.40
CA THR A 901 50.30 12.70 -72.38
C THR A 901 51.05 14.04 -72.59
N THR A 902 51.50 14.70 -71.50
CA THR A 902 52.36 15.93 -71.51
C THR A 902 53.33 16.03 -70.30
N GLN A 903 54.41 16.85 -70.35
CA GLN A 903 55.41 17.02 -69.25
C GLN A 903 56.16 18.39 -69.20
N GLN A 904 56.64 18.84 -68.02
CA GLN A 904 57.40 20.09 -67.76
C GLN A 904 58.42 19.96 -66.59
N ASN A 905 59.46 20.82 -66.50
CA ASN A 905 60.47 20.84 -65.40
C ASN A 905 60.28 22.03 -64.43
N ILE A 906 60.57 21.83 -63.13
CA ILE A 906 60.49 22.86 -62.07
C ILE A 906 61.71 22.85 -61.11
N THR A 907 61.92 23.94 -60.37
CA THR A 907 62.97 24.09 -59.32
C THR A 907 62.36 24.53 -57.99
N ILE A 908 62.77 23.88 -56.89
CA ILE A 908 62.31 24.12 -55.51
C ILE A 908 63.49 24.63 -54.65
N TYR A 909 63.25 25.64 -53.80
CA TYR A 909 64.22 26.29 -52.90
C TYR A 909 64.12 25.79 -51.44
N ALA A 910 65.24 25.70 -50.73
CA ALA A 910 65.31 25.21 -49.34
C ALA A 910 64.79 26.23 -48.30
N ASN A 911 64.07 25.78 -47.24
CA ASN A 911 63.67 26.63 -46.11
C ASN A 911 64.71 26.62 -44.96
N PRO A 912 64.87 27.71 -44.19
CA PRO A 912 65.77 27.77 -43.02
C PRO A 912 65.23 26.94 -41.83
N LEU A 913 66.07 26.27 -41.04
CA LEU A 913 65.64 25.51 -39.84
C LEU A 913 66.23 26.14 -38.56
N VAL A 914 65.44 26.89 -37.79
CA VAL A 914 65.91 27.69 -36.64
C VAL A 914 65.49 27.07 -35.29
N THR A 915 66.34 27.15 -34.25
CA THR A 915 66.08 26.60 -32.89
C THR A 915 66.37 27.59 -31.75
N LEU A 916 65.81 27.36 -30.55
CA LEU A 916 65.94 28.20 -29.33
C LEU A 916 66.55 27.43 -28.13
N SER A 917 67.18 28.13 -27.18
CA SER A 917 67.75 27.58 -25.93
C SER A 917 66.72 27.46 -24.77
N SER A 918 66.77 26.39 -23.96
CA SER A 918 65.84 26.16 -22.83
C SER A 918 66.35 26.68 -21.47
N VAL A 919 65.44 27.17 -20.60
CA VAL A 919 65.78 27.85 -19.32
C VAL A 919 65.13 27.27 -18.04
N GLY A 920 64.33 26.20 -18.12
CA GLY A 920 63.74 25.51 -16.95
C GLY A 920 62.66 26.31 -16.17
N PRO A 921 62.06 25.72 -15.11
CA PRO A 921 61.03 26.39 -14.30
C PRO A 921 61.62 27.43 -13.33
N LEU A 922 60.94 28.57 -13.19
CA LEU A 922 61.33 29.71 -12.34
C LEU A 922 60.28 29.98 -11.26
N CYS A 923 60.63 30.65 -10.16
CA CYS A 923 59.63 31.14 -9.19
C CYS A 923 59.21 32.58 -9.56
N GLN A 924 57.99 32.99 -9.19
CA GLN A 924 57.43 34.31 -9.55
C GLN A 924 58.31 35.52 -9.12
N ASN A 925 59.18 35.34 -8.14
CA ASN A 925 60.09 36.37 -7.64
C ASN A 925 61.54 36.22 -8.12
N SER A 926 61.80 35.33 -9.10
CA SER A 926 63.13 35.16 -9.71
C SER A 926 63.52 36.34 -10.63
N PRO A 927 64.82 36.62 -10.83
CA PRO A 927 65.28 37.66 -11.75
C PRO A 927 65.09 37.27 -13.24
N PRO A 928 65.02 38.24 -14.20
CA PRO A 928 64.87 37.97 -15.64
C PRO A 928 66.00 37.14 -16.29
N VAL A 929 65.70 36.39 -17.36
CA VAL A 929 66.61 35.45 -18.07
C VAL A 929 66.59 35.67 -19.60
N GLN A 930 67.74 35.56 -20.29
CA GLN A 930 67.88 35.76 -21.75
C GLN A 930 67.78 34.45 -22.56
N ILE A 931 66.98 34.45 -23.63
CA ILE A 931 66.81 33.33 -24.59
C ILE A 931 67.65 33.60 -25.86
N VAL A 932 68.26 32.56 -26.45
CA VAL A 932 69.19 32.67 -27.61
C VAL A 932 68.72 31.76 -28.76
N GLU A 933 68.78 32.26 -30.01
CA GLU A 933 68.45 31.51 -31.24
C GLU A 933 69.67 30.95 -32.01
N ASN A 934 69.47 29.88 -32.81
CA ASN A 934 70.43 29.35 -33.79
C ASN A 934 69.81 29.24 -35.20
N LYS A 935 70.42 29.91 -36.19
CA LYS A 935 69.91 30.07 -37.57
C LYS A 935 70.47 29.06 -38.58
N ASN A 936 71.31 28.10 -38.15
CA ASN A 936 71.84 26.99 -38.97
C ASN A 936 72.38 27.40 -40.37
N GLY A 937 73.13 28.50 -40.43
CA GLY A 937 73.86 28.92 -41.65
C GLY A 937 73.07 29.76 -42.66
N PHE A 938 71.77 30.00 -42.44
CA PHE A 938 70.98 30.91 -43.28
C PHE A 938 71.17 32.38 -42.84
N THR A 939 71.31 33.28 -43.80
CA THR A 939 71.31 34.74 -43.56
C THR A 939 69.90 35.31 -43.72
N GLY A 940 69.50 36.23 -42.84
CA GLY A 940 68.14 36.76 -42.80
C GLY A 940 67.83 37.56 -41.54
N THR A 941 66.55 37.84 -41.30
CA THR A 941 66.06 38.61 -40.14
C THR A 941 65.07 37.79 -39.31
N GLY A 942 65.02 38.00 -37.99
CA GLY A 942 64.07 37.32 -37.11
C GLY A 942 63.78 38.06 -35.80
N VAL A 943 62.65 37.72 -35.17
CA VAL A 943 62.06 38.45 -34.02
C VAL A 943 61.44 37.48 -33.01
N PHE A 944 61.64 37.73 -31.71
CA PHE A 944 60.95 37.01 -30.62
C PHE A 944 59.60 37.65 -30.30
N ALA A 945 58.61 36.82 -29.95
CA ALA A 945 57.30 37.26 -29.50
C ALA A 945 56.72 36.30 -28.46
N GLY A 946 56.10 36.83 -27.41
CA GLY A 946 55.49 36.02 -26.35
C GLY A 946 55.28 36.83 -25.08
N THR A 947 54.39 36.37 -24.22
CA THR A 947 54.11 37.04 -22.94
C THR A 947 55.35 36.96 -22.04
N GLY A 948 55.81 38.10 -21.53
CA GLY A 948 56.94 38.18 -20.62
C GLY A 948 58.32 38.22 -21.28
N VAL A 949 58.43 38.05 -22.61
CA VAL A 949 59.69 38.17 -23.37
C VAL A 949 59.72 39.46 -24.21
N SER A 950 60.88 40.09 -24.30
CA SER A 950 61.12 41.20 -25.25
C SER A 950 61.38 40.70 -26.67
N SER A 951 61.30 41.59 -27.67
CA SER A 951 61.60 41.26 -29.08
C SER A 951 63.04 40.79 -29.32
N THR A 952 63.93 41.03 -28.36
CA THR A 952 65.34 40.59 -28.35
C THR A 952 65.59 39.38 -27.47
N GLY A 953 64.55 38.76 -26.86
CA GLY A 953 64.66 37.48 -26.17
C GLY A 953 64.84 37.53 -24.64
N LEU A 954 64.73 38.68 -23.96
CA LEU A 954 64.82 38.76 -22.49
C LEU A 954 63.47 38.48 -21.81
N PHE A 955 63.37 37.44 -20.97
CA PHE A 955 62.15 36.96 -20.30
C PHE A 955 62.10 37.30 -18.79
N THR A 956 60.98 37.84 -18.29
CA THR A 956 60.80 38.24 -16.87
C THR A 956 59.69 37.42 -16.18
N PRO A 957 60.01 36.61 -15.13
CA PRO A 957 59.06 35.66 -14.54
C PRO A 957 58.17 36.30 -13.45
N SER A 958 57.48 37.41 -13.75
CA SER A 958 56.66 38.16 -12.78
C SER A 958 55.22 37.66 -12.64
N ILE A 959 54.77 36.80 -13.57
CA ILE A 959 53.41 36.25 -13.64
C ILE A 959 53.52 34.73 -13.58
N VAL A 960 52.74 34.10 -12.72
CA VAL A 960 52.70 32.63 -12.56
C VAL A 960 52.00 32.01 -13.76
N GLY A 961 52.56 30.94 -14.30
CA GLY A 961 52.02 30.20 -15.44
C GLY A 961 53.11 29.71 -16.38
N THR A 962 52.70 29.00 -17.42
CA THR A 962 53.60 28.55 -18.49
C THR A 962 53.38 29.41 -19.73
N PHE A 963 54.46 29.98 -20.26
CA PHE A 963 54.44 30.90 -21.39
C PHE A 963 55.19 30.30 -22.57
N THR A 964 54.57 30.34 -23.75
CA THR A 964 55.22 29.95 -25.01
C THR A 964 55.82 31.17 -25.68
N LEU A 965 57.10 31.07 -26.01
CA LEU A 965 57.89 32.09 -26.69
C LEU A 965 58.10 31.66 -28.14
N ASN A 966 57.75 32.51 -29.09
CA ASN A 966 57.85 32.24 -30.51
C ASN A 966 59.01 33.03 -31.13
N TYR A 967 59.72 32.42 -32.07
CA TYR A 967 60.73 33.07 -32.89
C TYR A 967 60.47 32.80 -34.37
N ALA A 968 60.30 33.85 -35.15
CA ALA A 968 60.09 33.77 -36.60
C ALA A 968 61.31 34.32 -37.34
N PHE A 969 61.74 33.62 -38.40
CA PHE A 969 62.92 33.95 -39.21
C PHE A 969 62.64 33.82 -40.71
N THR A 970 63.07 34.80 -41.50
CA THR A 970 62.95 34.77 -42.97
C THR A 970 64.33 34.83 -43.61
N ALA A 971 64.65 33.84 -44.45
CA ALA A 971 65.92 33.76 -45.17
C ALA A 971 65.90 34.59 -46.46
N GLN A 972 67.09 34.93 -46.96
CA GLN A 972 67.25 35.79 -48.14
C GLN A 972 66.69 35.20 -49.45
N ASN A 973 66.57 33.87 -49.55
CA ASN A 973 65.93 33.21 -50.70
C ASN A 973 64.39 33.31 -50.68
N GLY A 974 63.81 34.05 -49.74
CA GLY A 974 62.37 34.27 -49.63
C GLY A 974 61.65 33.24 -48.77
N CYS A 975 62.29 32.12 -48.42
CA CYS A 975 61.68 31.07 -47.60
C CYS A 975 61.82 31.39 -46.09
N SER A 976 60.75 31.20 -45.33
CA SER A 976 60.69 31.49 -43.89
C SER A 976 60.50 30.24 -43.02
N TYR A 977 60.78 30.37 -41.72
CA TYR A 977 60.53 29.34 -40.70
C TYR A 977 60.33 29.96 -39.31
N SER A 978 59.50 29.34 -38.47
CA SER A 978 59.28 29.77 -37.08
C SER A 978 59.37 28.61 -36.10
N THR A 979 59.84 28.87 -34.88
CA THR A 979 59.99 27.89 -33.80
C THR A 979 59.51 28.46 -32.46
N THR A 980 59.30 27.61 -31.46
CA THR A 980 58.74 28.01 -30.16
C THR A 980 59.43 27.32 -28.97
N GLU A 981 59.50 27.95 -27.80
CA GLU A 981 60.02 27.40 -26.53
C GLU A 981 59.08 27.72 -25.36
N GLN A 982 58.95 26.84 -24.35
CA GLN A 982 58.08 27.07 -23.19
C GLN A 982 58.85 27.35 -21.90
N VAL A 983 58.41 28.35 -21.13
CA VAL A 983 58.98 28.72 -19.82
C VAL A 983 57.89 28.71 -18.74
N THR A 984 58.11 28.01 -17.62
CA THR A 984 57.13 27.91 -16.52
C THR A 984 57.54 28.75 -15.32
N VAL A 985 56.62 29.51 -14.75
CA VAL A 985 56.79 30.34 -13.56
C VAL A 985 55.84 29.86 -12.45
N ASN A 986 56.38 29.44 -11.31
CA ASN A 986 55.65 28.85 -10.19
C ASN A 986 55.29 29.89 -9.12
N PRO A 987 54.14 29.74 -8.43
CA PRO A 987 53.70 30.67 -7.38
C PRO A 987 54.54 30.54 -6.11
N VAL A 988 54.69 31.64 -5.38
CA VAL A 988 55.35 31.67 -4.06
C VAL A 988 54.28 31.59 -2.96
N PRO A 989 54.46 30.76 -1.91
CA PRO A 989 53.50 30.67 -0.81
C PRO A 989 53.40 31.98 -0.01
N THR A 990 52.36 32.13 0.84
CA THR A 990 52.24 33.27 1.75
C THR A 990 52.23 32.82 3.21
N VAL A 991 52.85 33.61 4.10
CA VAL A 991 52.94 33.34 5.54
C VAL A 991 52.68 34.62 6.32
N SER A 992 51.90 34.53 7.41
CA SER A 992 51.61 35.63 8.34
C SER A 992 51.56 35.13 9.78
N ILE A 993 52.06 35.91 10.74
CA ILE A 993 52.12 35.57 12.17
C ILE A 993 51.53 36.74 12.98
N VAL A 994 50.95 36.46 14.16
CA VAL A 994 50.40 37.47 15.08
C VAL A 994 51.48 38.41 15.66
N PRO A 995 51.10 39.55 16.29
CA PRO A 995 52.05 40.45 16.94
C PRO A 995 52.78 39.80 18.14
N ASP A 996 53.86 40.44 18.56
CA ASP A 996 54.74 39.98 19.64
C ASP A 996 53.99 39.58 20.93
N LEU A 997 54.40 38.44 21.50
CA LEU A 997 53.76 37.80 22.66
C LEU A 997 54.56 38.05 23.94
N VAL A 998 53.88 38.11 25.09
CA VAL A 998 54.49 38.32 26.40
C VAL A 998 54.12 37.19 27.36
N LEU A 999 55.11 36.63 28.06
CA LEU A 999 54.92 35.57 29.06
C LEU A 999 55.67 35.89 30.36
N LEU A 1000 55.17 35.38 31.49
CA LEU A 1000 55.86 35.47 32.80
C LEU A 1000 56.95 34.40 32.88
N GLU A 1001 58.09 34.72 33.51
CA GLU A 1001 59.21 33.78 33.71
C GLU A 1001 58.72 32.40 34.23
N GLY A 1002 59.01 31.34 33.45
CA GLY A 1002 58.57 29.96 33.69
C GLY A 1002 57.25 29.53 33.02
N GLY A 1003 56.57 30.42 32.29
CA GLY A 1003 55.31 30.13 31.57
C GLY A 1003 55.47 29.60 30.14
N GLN A 1004 54.33 29.20 29.54
CA GLN A 1004 54.19 28.72 28.16
C GLN A 1004 53.11 29.51 27.40
N VAL A 1005 53.30 29.73 26.10
CA VAL A 1005 52.32 30.36 25.19
C VAL A 1005 52.36 29.73 23.79
N THR A 1006 51.21 29.48 23.17
CA THR A 1006 51.14 29.04 21.76
C THR A 1006 51.40 30.22 20.82
N ILE A 1007 52.22 30.03 19.78
CA ILE A 1007 52.45 30.99 18.70
C ILE A 1007 51.50 30.68 17.54
N PRO A 1008 50.46 31.51 17.29
CA PRO A 1008 49.57 31.30 16.16
C PRO A 1008 50.12 31.94 14.86
N ALA A 1009 50.30 31.13 13.83
CA ALA A 1009 50.67 31.50 12.47
C ALA A 1009 49.65 30.99 11.44
N LYS A 1010 49.56 31.69 10.30
CA LYS A 1010 48.76 31.29 9.14
C LYS A 1010 49.64 31.25 7.91
N ALA A 1011 49.55 30.18 7.12
CA ALA A 1011 50.20 30.07 5.83
C ALA A 1011 49.21 29.61 4.76
N SER A 1012 49.35 30.11 3.53
CA SER A 1012 48.56 29.67 2.37
C SER A 1012 49.47 29.26 1.21
N GLY A 1013 49.16 28.12 0.62
CA GLY A 1013 49.90 27.52 -0.48
C GLY A 1013 49.73 26.01 -0.43
N ASP A 1014 50.02 25.34 -1.54
CA ASP A 1014 49.79 23.91 -1.68
C ASP A 1014 50.85 23.10 -0.95
N SER A 1015 50.41 22.14 -0.13
CA SER A 1015 51.25 21.11 0.52
C SER A 1015 52.52 21.66 1.19
N LEU A 1016 52.35 22.72 1.98
CA LEU A 1016 53.47 23.42 2.60
C LEU A 1016 54.16 22.58 3.68
N THR A 1017 55.48 22.62 3.68
CA THR A 1017 56.30 22.20 4.80
C THR A 1017 56.75 23.42 5.60
N TYR A 1018 56.80 23.26 6.92
CA TYR A 1018 57.08 24.35 7.86
C TYR A 1018 58.37 24.07 8.63
N GLN A 1019 59.16 25.11 8.84
CA GLN A 1019 60.33 25.06 9.69
C GLN A 1019 60.45 26.37 10.49
N TRP A 1020 60.47 26.25 11.81
CA TRP A 1020 60.74 27.33 12.73
C TRP A 1020 62.22 27.35 13.12
N THR A 1021 62.76 28.55 13.36
CA THR A 1021 64.14 28.74 13.83
C THR A 1021 64.25 29.97 14.74
N PRO A 1022 64.93 29.91 15.90
CA PRO A 1022 65.55 28.71 16.49
C PRO A 1022 64.48 27.75 17.06
N SER A 1023 64.79 26.46 17.21
CA SER A 1023 63.85 25.49 17.80
C SER A 1023 63.84 25.49 19.33
N ILE A 1024 64.83 26.11 19.97
CA ILE A 1024 64.99 26.10 21.42
C ILE A 1024 63.79 26.76 22.12
N GLY A 1025 63.24 26.07 23.12
CA GLY A 1025 62.07 26.54 23.86
C GLY A 1025 60.74 26.34 23.15
N LEU A 1026 60.71 25.78 21.93
CA LEU A 1026 59.49 25.31 21.26
C LEU A 1026 59.25 23.84 21.56
N ASP A 1027 57.99 23.42 21.56
CA ASP A 1027 57.60 22.01 21.66
C ASP A 1027 57.83 21.24 20.36
N ASN A 1028 57.62 21.87 19.21
CA ASN A 1028 57.85 21.31 17.88
C ASN A 1028 58.12 22.42 16.86
N ASP A 1029 59.27 22.38 16.20
CA ASP A 1029 59.69 23.42 15.26
C ASP A 1029 59.20 23.20 13.82
N ASN A 1030 58.47 22.12 13.53
CA ASN A 1030 58.06 21.76 12.15
C ASN A 1030 56.55 21.78 11.94
N ILE A 1031 55.81 22.35 12.90
CA ILE A 1031 54.36 22.55 12.81
C ILE A 1031 54.04 24.04 12.68
N LEU A 1032 52.88 24.34 12.12
CA LEU A 1032 52.49 25.73 11.87
C LEU A 1032 52.31 26.55 13.17
N ASN A 1033 51.80 25.95 14.25
CA ASN A 1033 51.46 26.65 15.50
C ASN A 1033 52.11 26.00 16.72
N PRO A 1034 53.40 26.25 17.00
CA PRO A 1034 54.10 25.65 18.13
C PRO A 1034 53.79 26.32 19.47
N VAL A 1035 54.03 25.62 20.58
CA VAL A 1035 54.02 26.17 21.94
C VAL A 1035 55.43 26.59 22.34
N ALA A 1036 55.58 27.84 22.76
CA ALA A 1036 56.83 28.45 23.17
C ALA A 1036 56.92 28.65 24.70
N SER A 1037 58.04 28.21 25.28
CA SER A 1037 58.50 28.50 26.66
C SER A 1037 59.97 28.92 26.71
N PRO A 1038 60.34 30.04 26.06
CA PRO A 1038 61.70 30.53 26.17
C PRO A 1038 61.98 31.07 27.58
N SER A 1039 63.22 30.89 28.07
CA SER A 1039 63.67 31.39 29.39
C SER A 1039 64.14 32.86 29.36
N LYS A 1040 64.24 33.45 28.17
CA LYS A 1040 64.61 34.86 27.88
C LYS A 1040 63.93 35.30 26.59
N ASN A 1041 63.84 36.60 26.32
CA ASN A 1041 63.23 37.11 25.09
C ASN A 1041 63.84 36.43 23.86
N THR A 1042 63.00 35.87 22.98
CA THR A 1042 63.44 35.08 21.82
C THR A 1042 62.58 35.42 20.60
N THR A 1043 63.23 35.61 19.45
CA THR A 1043 62.59 35.80 18.15
C THR A 1043 62.54 34.47 17.41
N TYR A 1044 61.36 34.07 16.93
CA TYR A 1044 61.16 32.86 16.14
C TYR A 1044 60.80 33.21 14.69
N LYS A 1045 61.44 32.55 13.72
CA LYS A 1045 61.19 32.69 12.28
C LYS A 1045 60.56 31.42 11.72
N LEU A 1046 59.44 31.56 11.01
CA LEU A 1046 58.82 30.49 10.22
C LEU A 1046 59.22 30.63 8.75
N ILE A 1047 59.63 29.52 8.13
CA ILE A 1047 59.74 29.37 6.68
C ILE A 1047 58.71 28.35 6.22
N ALA A 1048 57.91 28.71 5.23
CA ALA A 1048 57.00 27.78 4.53
C ALA A 1048 57.49 27.55 3.09
N THR A 1049 57.53 26.28 2.70
CA THR A 1049 58.05 25.83 1.40
C THR A 1049 56.99 25.04 0.65
N ASN A 1050 56.74 25.38 -0.61
CA ASN A 1050 55.92 24.54 -1.48
C ASN A 1050 56.75 23.43 -2.17
N PRO A 1051 56.11 22.38 -2.72
CA PRO A 1051 56.82 21.28 -3.38
C PRO A 1051 57.70 21.71 -4.58
N GLN A 1052 57.37 22.83 -5.23
CA GLN A 1052 58.13 23.39 -6.35
C GLN A 1052 59.40 24.15 -5.91
N GLY A 1053 59.66 24.22 -4.60
CA GLY A 1053 60.87 24.84 -4.03
C GLY A 1053 60.77 26.36 -3.86
N CYS A 1054 59.60 26.98 -4.06
CA CYS A 1054 59.40 28.40 -3.80
C CYS A 1054 59.10 28.64 -2.31
N LEU A 1055 59.72 29.67 -1.72
CA LEU A 1055 59.79 29.88 -0.26
C LEU A 1055 59.19 31.23 0.18
N ALA A 1056 58.54 31.25 1.34
CA ALA A 1056 58.15 32.48 2.05
C ALA A 1056 58.43 32.38 3.55
N ALA A 1057 58.70 33.51 4.22
CA ALA A 1057 59.08 33.52 5.63
C ALA A 1057 58.48 34.70 6.43
N ALA A 1058 58.26 34.51 7.73
CA ALA A 1058 57.78 35.52 8.67
C ALA A 1058 58.38 35.32 10.08
N GLU A 1059 58.40 36.36 10.93
CA GLU A 1059 59.04 36.35 12.26
C GLU A 1059 58.12 36.90 13.36
N VAL A 1060 58.32 36.46 14.62
CA VAL A 1060 57.60 36.93 15.82
C VAL A 1060 58.51 36.96 17.05
N ASN A 1061 58.41 37.98 17.91
CA ASN A 1061 59.14 38.04 19.18
C ASN A 1061 58.27 37.57 20.36
N VAL A 1062 58.87 36.76 21.23
CA VAL A 1062 58.26 36.33 22.50
C VAL A 1062 59.10 36.88 23.65
N SER A 1063 58.53 37.79 24.46
CA SER A 1063 59.20 38.48 25.57
C SER A 1063 58.84 37.86 26.93
N VAL A 1064 59.84 37.70 27.81
CA VAL A 1064 59.75 37.05 29.13
C VAL A 1064 59.91 38.08 30.25
N LEU A 1065 58.86 38.31 31.04
CA LEU A 1065 58.88 39.27 32.15
C LEU A 1065 59.42 38.64 33.44
N LYS A 1066 60.50 39.20 33.99
CA LYS A 1066 61.20 38.74 35.21
C LYS A 1066 60.59 39.29 36.51
N TYR A 1067 60.91 38.69 37.65
CA TYR A 1067 60.45 39.18 38.97
C TYR A 1067 61.07 40.53 39.38
N PRO A 1068 60.27 41.57 39.69
CA PRO A 1068 60.81 42.85 40.16
C PRO A 1068 61.63 42.70 41.44
N LEU A 1069 62.87 43.20 41.44
CA LEU A 1069 63.76 43.14 42.60
C LEU A 1069 63.68 44.47 43.35
N VAL A 1070 63.09 44.45 44.55
CA VAL A 1070 62.77 45.65 45.30
C VAL A 1070 63.80 45.88 46.42
N PRO A 1071 64.65 46.92 46.34
CA PRO A 1071 65.58 47.24 47.41
C PRO A 1071 64.83 47.71 48.66
N ASN A 1072 65.39 47.48 49.84
CA ASN A 1072 64.78 47.87 51.11
C ASN A 1072 65.36 49.17 51.72
N ALA A 1073 66.31 49.82 51.05
CA ALA A 1073 66.84 51.13 51.43
C ALA A 1073 67.45 51.89 50.23
N PHE A 1074 67.52 53.21 50.33
CA PHE A 1074 68.26 54.08 49.40
C PHE A 1074 68.70 55.39 50.10
N THR A 1075 69.66 56.11 49.51
CA THR A 1075 70.38 57.24 50.11
C THR A 1075 70.27 58.52 49.26
N PRO A 1076 69.18 59.30 49.38
CA PRO A 1076 68.99 60.54 48.63
C PRO A 1076 69.84 61.69 49.20
N ASN A 1077 71.16 61.67 48.93
CA ASN A 1077 72.14 62.64 49.41
C ASN A 1077 72.75 63.51 48.28
N GLY A 1078 72.42 63.23 47.02
CA GLY A 1078 72.85 63.96 45.84
C GLY A 1078 74.24 63.57 45.32
N ASP A 1079 74.81 62.44 45.75
CA ASP A 1079 76.12 61.97 45.31
C ASP A 1079 76.09 61.18 43.98
N GLY A 1080 74.89 60.99 43.41
CA GLY A 1080 74.63 60.27 42.18
C GLY A 1080 74.46 58.76 42.37
N ILE A 1081 74.54 58.24 43.61
CA ILE A 1081 74.48 56.80 43.91
C ILE A 1081 73.29 56.52 44.83
N ASN A 1082 72.32 55.74 44.34
CA ASN A 1082 71.09 55.38 45.06
C ASN A 1082 70.32 56.60 45.59
N ASP A 1083 70.39 57.72 44.88
CA ASP A 1083 69.66 58.94 45.21
C ASP A 1083 68.14 58.82 45.04
N THR A 1084 67.73 57.80 44.30
CA THR A 1084 66.32 57.44 44.11
C THR A 1084 66.14 55.95 44.34
N TRP A 1085 64.91 55.56 44.68
CA TRP A 1085 64.57 54.17 44.95
C TRP A 1085 64.28 53.41 43.66
N ASP A 1086 65.33 53.00 42.97
CA ASP A 1086 65.22 52.27 41.70
C ASP A 1086 64.87 50.78 41.91
N ILE A 1087 63.88 50.28 41.17
CA ILE A 1087 63.36 48.91 41.30
C ILE A 1087 63.61 48.16 40.00
N LYS A 1088 64.57 47.24 40.03
CA LYS A 1088 65.02 46.52 38.84
C LYS A 1088 63.91 45.62 38.27
N TYR A 1089 63.75 45.69 36.95
CA TYR A 1089 62.76 44.96 36.13
C TYR A 1089 61.30 45.42 36.30
N LEU A 1090 61.00 46.37 37.17
CA LEU A 1090 59.63 46.86 37.32
C LEU A 1090 59.19 47.71 36.12
N ASP A 1091 60.14 48.34 35.43
CA ASP A 1091 59.98 49.05 34.17
C ASP A 1091 59.36 48.20 33.05
N SER A 1092 59.62 46.88 33.06
CA SER A 1092 59.00 45.92 32.13
C SER A 1092 57.50 45.67 32.39
N TYR A 1093 56.94 46.26 33.46
CA TYR A 1093 55.53 46.24 33.81
C TYR A 1093 54.96 47.67 33.70
N PRO A 1094 54.71 48.20 32.49
CA PRO A 1094 54.46 49.62 32.29
C PRO A 1094 53.21 50.16 33.01
N ASN A 1095 52.26 49.28 33.36
CA ASN A 1095 51.02 49.62 34.06
C ASN A 1095 51.01 49.25 35.55
N ASN A 1096 52.17 48.90 36.13
CA ASN A 1096 52.26 48.58 37.56
C ASN A 1096 51.84 49.77 38.42
N THR A 1097 51.47 49.55 39.69
CA THR A 1097 51.23 50.65 40.63
C THR A 1097 52.17 50.54 41.81
N VAL A 1098 52.92 51.61 42.12
CA VAL A 1098 53.79 51.70 43.30
C VAL A 1098 53.20 52.73 44.25
N ASP A 1099 52.82 52.29 45.45
CA ASP A 1099 52.34 53.14 46.53
C ASP A 1099 53.27 53.05 47.73
N ILE A 1100 53.63 54.19 48.33
CA ILE A 1100 54.51 54.25 49.51
C ILE A 1100 53.86 55.08 50.61
N PHE A 1101 53.96 54.61 51.84
CA PHE A 1101 53.28 55.13 53.02
C PHE A 1101 54.25 55.39 54.17
N ASN A 1102 54.01 56.42 54.98
CA ASN A 1102 54.77 56.68 56.21
C ASN A 1102 54.28 55.81 57.39
N ARG A 1103 54.96 55.90 58.54
CA ARG A 1103 54.68 55.06 59.72
C ARG A 1103 53.27 55.20 60.33
N VAL A 1104 52.55 56.28 60.02
CA VAL A 1104 51.15 56.48 60.48
C VAL A 1104 50.12 56.10 59.41
N GLY A 1105 50.57 55.60 58.24
CA GLY A 1105 49.73 55.10 57.17
C GLY A 1105 49.34 56.13 56.10
N GLU A 1106 49.90 57.34 56.13
CA GLU A 1106 49.66 58.34 55.09
C GLU A 1106 50.46 58.01 53.83
N LYS A 1107 49.82 58.07 52.66
CA LYS A 1107 50.48 57.83 51.37
C LYS A 1107 51.35 59.02 50.98
N VAL A 1108 52.65 58.78 50.91
CA VAL A 1108 53.67 59.79 50.61
C VAL A 1108 54.17 59.71 49.16
N PHE A 1109 53.96 58.60 48.46
CA PHE A 1109 54.25 58.49 47.04
C PHE A 1109 53.26 57.54 46.36
N THR A 1110 52.89 57.85 45.13
CA THR A 1110 52.09 56.97 44.29
C THR A 1110 52.52 57.14 42.84
N SER A 1111 52.55 56.04 42.10
CA SER A 1111 52.79 56.07 40.67
C SER A 1111 52.02 54.95 39.97
N ILE A 1112 51.52 55.24 38.77
CA ILE A 1112 51.07 54.25 37.78
C ILE A 1112 52.17 54.19 36.73
N GLY A 1113 52.70 52.99 36.49
CA GLY A 1113 54.07 52.79 36.07
C GLY A 1113 55.07 53.18 37.17
N TYR A 1114 56.36 53.08 36.88
CA TYR A 1114 57.42 53.61 37.75
C TYR A 1114 58.53 54.29 36.94
N PRO A 1115 58.19 55.28 36.08
CA PRO A 1115 59.16 55.87 35.15
C PRO A 1115 60.15 56.82 35.84
N ILE A 1116 59.76 57.44 36.95
CA ILE A 1116 60.62 58.28 37.77
C ILE A 1116 60.68 57.62 39.15
N PRO A 1117 61.83 57.04 39.52
CA PRO A 1117 61.98 56.42 40.82
C PRO A 1117 61.85 57.45 41.95
N TRP A 1118 61.26 57.04 43.07
CA TRP A 1118 61.00 57.94 44.19
C TRP A 1118 62.30 58.41 44.85
N ASP A 1119 62.47 59.72 45.01
CA ASP A 1119 63.66 60.37 45.57
C ASP A 1119 63.59 60.58 47.10
N GLY A 1120 62.53 60.09 47.74
CA GLY A 1120 62.36 60.24 49.19
C GLY A 1120 61.88 61.63 49.61
N THR A 1121 61.29 62.39 48.69
CA THR A 1121 60.62 63.66 48.98
C THR A 1121 59.10 63.50 49.04
N TYR A 1122 58.41 64.40 49.74
CA TYR A 1122 56.95 64.52 49.74
C TYR A 1122 56.56 66.00 49.72
N LYS A 1123 55.68 66.38 48.79
CA LYS A 1123 55.24 67.78 48.56
C LYS A 1123 56.41 68.76 48.41
N GLY A 1124 57.47 68.33 47.71
CA GLY A 1124 58.66 69.13 47.42
C GLY A 1124 59.64 69.27 48.59
N SER A 1125 59.39 68.63 49.73
CA SER A 1125 60.29 68.65 50.88
C SER A 1125 60.91 67.26 51.13
N PRO A 1126 62.20 67.17 51.48
CA PRO A 1126 62.83 65.90 51.83
C PRO A 1126 62.18 65.27 53.07
N LEU A 1127 61.72 64.02 52.96
CA LEU A 1127 61.14 63.31 54.11
C LEU A 1127 62.22 62.91 55.12
N PRO A 1128 61.92 62.76 56.42
CA PRO A 1128 62.92 62.36 57.42
C PRO A 1128 63.50 60.97 57.12
N SER A 1129 64.77 60.78 57.49
CA SER A 1129 65.41 59.46 57.53
C SER A 1129 64.59 58.54 58.44
N GLY A 1130 64.26 57.35 57.93
CA GLY A 1130 63.34 56.43 58.59
C GLY A 1130 62.72 55.42 57.61
N THR A 1131 61.93 54.50 58.15
CA THR A 1131 61.33 53.41 57.38
C THR A 1131 59.91 53.77 56.92
N TYR A 1132 59.65 53.49 55.65
CA TYR A 1132 58.38 53.66 54.93
C TYR A 1132 57.93 52.30 54.39
N TYR A 1133 56.65 52.14 54.11
CA TYR A 1133 56.08 50.87 53.64
C TYR A 1133 55.56 51.01 52.23
N TYR A 1134 55.79 50.02 51.38
CA TYR A 1134 55.38 50.06 49.98
C TYR A 1134 54.44 48.91 49.62
N ILE A 1135 53.58 49.16 48.63
CA ILE A 1135 52.76 48.17 47.94
C ILE A 1135 52.96 48.37 46.44
N ILE A 1136 53.41 47.32 45.76
CA ILE A 1136 53.62 47.28 44.32
C ILE A 1136 52.69 46.23 43.73
N ASN A 1137 51.78 46.65 42.85
CA ASN A 1137 50.92 45.75 42.10
C ASN A 1137 51.36 45.73 40.63
N PRO A 1138 51.91 44.61 40.11
CA PRO A 1138 52.35 44.53 38.71
C PRO A 1138 51.21 44.55 37.68
N LYS A 1139 49.95 44.40 38.10
CA LYS A 1139 48.71 44.51 37.28
C LYS A 1139 48.60 43.56 36.07
N ASN A 1140 49.44 42.53 35.97
CA ASN A 1140 49.43 41.53 34.89
C ASN A 1140 49.24 40.08 35.38
N GLY A 1141 48.55 39.91 36.52
CA GLY A 1141 48.24 38.59 37.09
C GLY A 1141 49.27 38.05 38.09
N ARG A 1142 50.43 38.70 38.24
CA ARG A 1142 51.40 38.39 39.30
C ARG A 1142 50.94 38.91 40.67
N LYS A 1143 51.25 38.17 41.75
CA LYS A 1143 50.89 38.54 43.13
C LYS A 1143 51.45 39.91 43.53
N ILE A 1144 50.69 40.64 44.35
CA ILE A 1144 51.08 41.96 44.88
C ILE A 1144 52.32 41.80 45.77
N ILE A 1145 53.29 42.72 45.61
CA ILE A 1145 54.54 42.75 46.35
C ILE A 1145 54.46 43.88 47.37
N SER A 1146 54.67 43.61 48.66
CA SER A 1146 54.65 44.63 49.70
C SER A 1146 55.82 44.46 50.66
N GLY A 1147 56.31 45.56 51.24
CA GLY A 1147 57.45 45.53 52.14
C GLY A 1147 57.76 46.90 52.73
N SER A 1148 58.99 47.09 53.20
CA SER A 1148 59.45 48.37 53.74
C SER A 1148 60.70 48.86 53.03
N VAL A 1149 60.79 50.17 52.81
CA VAL A 1149 61.95 50.88 52.28
C VAL A 1149 62.41 51.93 53.29
N THR A 1150 63.71 52.00 53.55
CA THR A 1150 64.29 52.96 54.50
C THR A 1150 65.04 54.07 53.77
N ILE A 1151 64.74 55.31 54.14
CA ILE A 1151 65.51 56.49 53.70
C ILE A 1151 66.66 56.69 54.68
N ILE A 1152 67.88 56.73 54.15
CA ILE A 1152 69.11 57.00 54.91
C ILE A 1152 69.71 58.30 54.36
N ARG A 1153 70.00 59.28 55.21
CA ARG A 1153 70.68 60.54 54.83
C ARG A 1153 71.87 60.79 55.72
#